data_AF-A0A537LSG0-F1
#
_entry.id   AF-A0A537LSG0-F1
#
_cell.length_a   1.000
_cell.length_b   1.000
_cell.length_c   1.000
_cell.angle_alpha   90.00
_cell.angle_beta   90.00
_cell.angle_gamma   90.00
#
_symmetry.space_group_name_H-M   'P 1'
#
loop_
_entity.id
_entity.type
_entity.pdbx_description
1 polymer ?
#
loop_
_entity_poly.entity_id
_entity_poly.type
_entity_poly.pdbx_seq_one_letter_code
_entity_poly.pdbx_strand_id
1 'polypeptide(L)'
;MGKRGEKAWRVSAPRWRGFRTAGLPLLVAAVTLTLPSVGLAQARVGAWVDAVIAVQEPSDAAAVSRLEANDFQAWFSATSNPDLRDRVARNPALTSVVSFGLQSELTFNPVGPVFGGTNRLNPFASPKIREAMNWLIDRRFIAQEIMRGMATPRYLPIDGAFPDYARLADAARKLEIQYAPNPDRARAIISEEMGKLGATLVGGKWQFRGQPVTLTFLIRTEDERKLIGEYIAGLLENLGFAVERRLGSSAELSPIWSRADPARGQWHLYTGGWQIVVIVRDESGNFDFFFTPRGLTGPLWQAYKPSPEFDHVSDQLARSDYTTIAERNRLFTRALELAMQDSARIWLVDRTSIWPRRAEVKVVADLAGGISGSLLWPYTIRYEGRTGGTVRIGVPNMLPEPWNPVGGSNFIFDTTLYRATEDYATIVDPYTGLDLPQRVERAEVFIKRGLPVTKSLDWVSLQFVPEIRVPDDAIISWDPKAQRFITVKEKHPQGLTARTKAVVHFERDLFEKVQWHDGSRLSMGDIMLGWILTFDRAMDASVIFDESVLPSFESFVQTFRGFRIISENPLVAEIYSDAFSLDAEAIGAGAAGAFWPTYGFGPGPWHTVALGIRAEAAGEGAFTDDKAAKKKVEHLNYIAGPTLAVLDRYLAAARAENFIPYAPALSKYITAEEARTRWTFLTHWREGRGHFWVGMGPFLLQRVSPVEKIVELHRFSRFPDPSTKWVRFDEPRLATVTASGPSTVRIGEMATFEVRITFKGRPYAAGDIEEVKYLLFDAKSQLVANGAAQHAGEAWTLTFAPEVTRRLSPGSSRLEVIAVSRAVSIPSFATVSSRAVPETLVRIVSYSATRLVALFLTVVVGVYLTILVANMGGYVDVIKRAEIREGAIFRVLADPKMMRLPSDERARRIEEMIRLDEERLGLNRPFIARSLVYLRDALVLRLGFAERMNSDTGSRLVRNIILDRLPATLLLFVSAELLLFFASIFLALSLSRRYGSTLDRAVIALAPTSAAPAWFYGIFLILIFAALLRLLPFGGMIDAPPPQQPAAYVLSVLRHMVLPIAAIVLSSIFIAVYSLRTFFLIFSSEDYVEVAKAKGLSSGTIERRYILRPTLPTILTGFLLGLIGAWTGAIVLETVFNWPGLGRALFQAIGLFDTPVIVGATIIYAYLLAITVFVLDILYAWVDPRVKVGLEGRR
;
A
#
# COMPACT_ATOMS: atom_id res chain seq x y z
N MET A 1 -20.76 -10.38 55.34
CA MET A 1 -21.27 -9.32 56.23
C MET A 1 -20.92 -7.99 55.58
N GLY A 2 -21.76 -7.00 55.28
CA GLY A 2 -23.18 -6.78 55.46
C GLY A 2 -23.42 -5.26 55.56
N LYS A 3 -24.08 -4.65 54.53
CA LYS A 3 -24.87 -3.39 54.55
C LYS A 3 -24.13 -2.09 54.95
N ARG A 4 -24.46 -0.85 54.57
CA ARG A 4 -25.48 -0.10 53.79
C ARG A 4 -24.88 1.34 53.64
N GLY A 5 -24.99 2.03 52.50
CA GLY A 5 -25.95 3.13 52.27
C GLY A 5 -25.45 4.49 52.82
N GLU A 6 -25.60 5.69 52.23
CA GLU A 6 -26.32 6.23 51.08
C GLU A 6 -25.83 7.68 50.80
N LYS A 7 -25.79 8.07 49.50
CA LYS A 7 -26.25 9.32 48.83
C LYS A 7 -25.83 10.74 49.30
N ALA A 8 -25.33 11.55 48.33
CA ALA A 8 -25.97 12.76 47.70
C ALA A 8 -24.89 13.61 46.97
N TRP A 9 -24.78 13.68 45.63
CA TRP A 9 -25.50 14.47 44.59
C TRP A 9 -25.45 16.01 44.69
N ARG A 10 -24.65 16.67 43.80
CA ARG A 10 -24.99 17.71 42.76
C ARG A 10 -23.79 18.66 42.48
N VAL A 11 -23.23 18.84 41.27
CA VAL A 11 -23.64 19.39 39.94
C VAL A 11 -22.83 20.69 39.61
N SER A 12 -21.89 20.54 38.65
CA SER A 12 -21.38 21.41 37.55
C SER A 12 -21.08 22.93 37.66
N ALA A 13 -19.80 23.28 37.36
CA ALA A 13 -19.20 24.22 36.35
C ALA A 13 -19.65 25.71 36.24
N PRO A 14 -18.92 26.68 35.60
CA PRO A 14 -17.68 26.63 34.78
C PRO A 14 -16.61 27.76 35.01
N ARG A 15 -15.48 27.65 34.27
CA ARG A 15 -14.46 28.62 33.76
C ARG A 15 -14.46 30.10 34.22
N TRP A 16 -13.28 30.75 34.28
CA TRP A 16 -12.89 31.91 33.43
C TRP A 16 -11.42 32.34 33.66
N ARG A 17 -10.90 33.10 32.69
CA ARG A 17 -9.48 33.37 32.34
C ARG A 17 -8.85 34.56 33.09
N GLY A 18 -7.51 34.52 33.18
CA GLY A 18 -6.59 35.56 32.68
C GLY A 18 -6.14 36.66 33.64
N PHE A 19 -4.83 36.94 33.68
CA PHE A 19 -4.24 38.28 33.55
C PHE A 19 -2.72 38.20 33.30
N ARG A 20 -2.21 39.21 32.61
CA ARG A 20 -0.84 39.41 32.12
C ARG A 20 -0.07 40.40 33.04
N THR A 21 1.24 40.46 32.79
CA THR A 21 2.23 41.57 32.97
C THR A 21 2.95 41.82 34.30
N ALA A 22 4.28 41.57 34.23
CA ALA A 22 5.42 42.49 34.45
C ALA A 22 5.93 42.83 35.86
N GLY A 23 7.27 42.80 36.00
CA GLY A 23 8.04 43.77 36.79
C GLY A 23 8.86 43.22 37.97
N LEU A 24 10.19 43.31 37.84
CA LEU A 24 11.26 43.02 38.82
C LEU A 24 11.19 43.95 40.08
N PRO A 25 11.90 43.66 41.20
CA PRO A 25 13.32 44.02 41.28
C PRO A 25 14.27 43.07 42.06
N LEU A 26 15.56 43.33 41.84
CA LEU A 26 16.78 42.75 42.39
C LEU A 26 16.86 42.67 43.93
N LEU A 27 17.60 41.66 44.41
CA LEU A 27 18.55 41.83 45.52
C LEU A 27 19.74 40.86 45.37
N VAL A 28 20.93 41.43 45.50
CA VAL A 28 22.27 40.84 45.35
C VAL A 28 22.68 40.14 46.65
N ALA A 29 23.26 38.94 46.54
CA ALA A 29 24.13 38.38 47.58
C ALA A 29 25.28 37.61 46.91
N ALA A 30 26.50 38.07 47.17
CA ALA A 30 27.73 37.50 46.69
C ALA A 30 28.08 36.22 47.46
N VAL A 31 28.40 35.15 46.73
CA VAL A 31 29.19 34.03 47.24
C VAL A 31 30.34 33.81 46.26
N THR A 32 31.54 33.91 46.83
CA THR A 32 32.85 33.72 46.23
C THR A 32 32.94 32.41 45.45
N LEU A 33 33.12 32.54 44.13
CA LEU A 33 33.54 31.50 43.20
C LEU A 33 34.99 31.08 43.50
N THR A 34 35.19 29.94 44.14
CA THR A 34 36.38 29.12 43.87
C THR A 34 36.15 28.44 42.53
N LEU A 35 36.59 29.08 41.44
CA LEU A 35 36.69 28.44 40.14
C LEU A 35 37.70 27.30 40.26
N PRO A 36 37.33 26.02 40.09
CA PRO A 36 38.32 25.07 39.61
C PRO A 36 38.76 25.61 38.25
N SER A 37 40.05 25.75 38.05
CA SER A 37 40.64 25.95 36.73
C SER A 37 40.29 24.74 35.86
N VAL A 38 39.08 24.74 35.31
CA VAL A 38 38.73 23.93 34.15
C VAL A 38 39.54 24.53 33.04
N GLY A 39 40.71 23.93 32.77
CA GLY A 39 41.38 24.17 31.50
C GLY A 39 40.32 24.00 30.41
N LEU A 40 40.09 25.04 29.61
CA LEU A 40 39.26 24.96 28.43
C LEU A 40 39.85 23.84 27.57
N ALA A 41 39.29 22.64 27.68
CA ALA A 41 39.64 21.55 26.80
C ALA A 41 39.30 22.03 25.39
N GLN A 42 40.33 22.26 24.57
CA GLN A 42 40.18 22.71 23.20
C GLN A 42 39.17 21.80 22.50
N ALA A 43 38.12 22.38 21.93
CA ALA A 43 37.07 21.61 21.24
C ALA A 43 37.73 20.72 20.19
N ARG A 44 37.44 19.41 20.21
CA ARG A 44 38.02 18.46 19.26
C ARG A 44 37.60 18.85 17.84
N VAL A 45 38.56 18.80 16.94
CA VAL A 45 38.38 19.07 15.50
C VAL A 45 38.57 17.81 14.67
N GLY A 46 37.92 17.77 13.51
CA GLY A 46 37.92 16.61 12.61
C GLY A 46 37.15 15.42 13.17
N ALA A 47 37.71 14.22 13.04
CA ALA A 47 37.07 12.99 13.50
C ALA A 47 36.94 12.90 15.04
N TRP A 48 35.87 12.24 15.51
CA TRP A 48 35.63 12.00 16.94
C TRP A 48 36.56 10.95 17.55
N VAL A 49 36.88 9.90 16.80
CA VAL A 49 37.78 8.81 17.21
C VAL A 49 39.22 9.16 16.86
N ASP A 50 40.19 8.51 17.50
CA ASP A 50 41.62 8.73 17.22
C ASP A 50 42.07 7.95 15.98
N ALA A 51 41.49 6.76 15.76
CA ALA A 51 41.77 5.94 14.59
C ALA A 51 40.58 5.07 14.18
N VAL A 52 40.53 4.72 12.90
CA VAL A 52 39.68 3.68 12.32
C VAL A 52 40.57 2.64 11.66
N ILE A 53 40.41 1.38 12.03
CA ILE A 53 41.14 0.25 11.44
C ILE A 53 40.14 -0.56 10.61
N ALA A 54 40.24 -0.46 9.29
CA ALA A 54 39.43 -1.23 8.36
C ALA A 54 40.10 -2.56 8.04
N VAL A 55 39.31 -3.64 8.07
CA VAL A 55 39.76 -5.01 7.86
C VAL A 55 38.81 -5.72 6.91
N GLN A 56 39.37 -6.44 5.94
CA GLN A 56 38.54 -7.24 5.05
C GLN A 56 37.86 -8.41 5.78
N GLU A 57 36.57 -8.60 5.55
CA GLU A 57 35.77 -9.73 6.02
C GLU A 57 34.77 -10.13 4.93
N PRO A 58 35.00 -11.17 4.11
CA PRO A 58 34.14 -11.48 2.98
C PRO A 58 32.72 -11.95 3.33
N SER A 59 32.43 -12.29 4.59
CA SER A 59 31.15 -12.89 5.00
C SER A 59 30.38 -12.01 5.98
N ASP A 60 29.14 -11.63 5.61
CA ASP A 60 28.21 -10.94 6.51
C ASP A 60 27.99 -11.70 7.83
N ALA A 61 27.86 -13.04 7.76
CA ALA A 61 27.64 -13.86 8.95
C ALA A 61 28.86 -13.89 9.88
N ALA A 62 30.07 -13.92 9.31
CA ALA A 62 31.30 -13.81 10.08
C ALA A 62 31.46 -12.40 10.69
N ALA A 63 31.17 -11.35 9.91
CA ALA A 63 31.18 -9.97 10.37
C ALA A 63 30.23 -9.75 11.57
N VAL A 64 29.00 -10.27 11.50
CA VAL A 64 28.05 -10.23 12.63
C VAL A 64 28.61 -10.98 13.84
N SER A 65 29.24 -12.14 13.66
CA SER A 65 29.86 -12.88 14.77
C SER A 65 31.01 -12.09 15.42
N ARG A 66 31.79 -11.35 14.63
CA ARG A 66 32.88 -10.49 15.12
C ARG A 66 32.37 -9.22 15.81
N LEU A 67 31.20 -8.70 15.42
CA LEU A 67 30.49 -7.65 16.16
C LEU A 67 30.01 -8.14 17.54
N GLU A 68 29.46 -9.36 17.61
CA GLU A 68 29.04 -9.98 18.87
C GLU A 68 30.23 -10.19 19.82
N ALA A 69 31.37 -10.62 19.28
CA ALA A 69 32.62 -10.80 20.01
C ALA A 69 33.35 -9.48 20.34
N ASN A 70 32.83 -8.32 19.90
CA ASN A 70 33.47 -7.01 20.03
C ASN A 70 34.88 -6.90 19.39
N ASP A 71 35.17 -7.73 18.38
CA ASP A 71 36.35 -7.54 17.53
C ASP A 71 36.09 -6.43 16.49
N PHE A 72 34.84 -6.33 16.01
CA PHE A 72 34.38 -5.22 15.19
C PHE A 72 33.40 -4.32 15.95
N GLN A 73 33.39 -3.04 15.59
CA GLN A 73 32.45 -2.05 16.08
C GLN A 73 31.35 -1.70 15.07
N ALA A 74 31.64 -1.78 13.77
CA ALA A 74 30.67 -1.51 12.71
C ALA A 74 30.98 -2.35 11.45
N TRP A 75 29.91 -2.76 10.76
CA TRP A 75 29.96 -3.45 9.48
C TRP A 75 29.64 -2.46 8.35
N PHE A 76 30.58 -2.28 7.42
CA PHE A 76 30.48 -1.32 6.31
C PHE A 76 29.92 -1.99 5.04
N SER A 77 28.96 -2.89 5.22
CA SER A 77 28.15 -3.44 4.15
C SER A 77 26.72 -3.65 4.61
N ALA A 78 25.79 -3.53 3.66
CA ALA A 78 24.40 -3.82 3.91
C ALA A 78 24.18 -5.33 3.91
N THR A 79 23.28 -5.80 4.77
CA THR A 79 22.74 -7.15 4.70
C THR A 79 21.21 -7.10 4.61
N SER A 80 20.63 -7.86 3.68
CA SER A 80 19.18 -8.06 3.59
C SER A 80 18.78 -9.47 4.02
N ASN A 81 19.67 -10.17 4.73
CA ASN A 81 19.43 -11.51 5.21
C ASN A 81 18.52 -11.48 6.47
N PRO A 82 17.32 -12.09 6.43
CA PRO A 82 16.39 -12.07 7.57
C PRO A 82 16.94 -12.74 8.83
N ASP A 83 17.72 -13.81 8.70
CA ASP A 83 18.26 -14.54 9.85
C ASP A 83 19.33 -13.70 10.55
N LEU A 84 20.15 -12.96 9.79
CA LEU A 84 21.12 -12.01 10.36
C LEU A 84 20.43 -10.80 10.99
N ARG A 85 19.35 -10.27 10.38
CA ARG A 85 18.53 -9.21 10.99
C ARG A 85 17.99 -9.65 12.35
N ASP A 86 17.41 -10.84 12.43
CA ASP A 86 16.82 -11.35 13.68
C ASP A 86 17.89 -11.68 14.73
N ARG A 87 19.08 -12.10 14.29
CA ARG A 87 20.24 -12.28 15.17
C ARG A 87 20.72 -10.94 15.76
N VAL A 88 20.89 -9.91 14.92
CA VAL A 88 21.26 -8.55 15.36
C VAL A 88 20.21 -7.98 16.31
N ALA A 89 18.92 -8.09 15.98
CA ALA A 89 17.82 -7.55 16.79
C ALA A 89 17.67 -8.22 18.16
N ARG A 90 18.04 -9.51 18.30
CA ARG A 90 17.99 -10.25 19.58
C ARG A 90 19.17 -9.96 20.49
N ASN A 91 20.28 -9.43 19.98
CA ASN A 91 21.48 -9.14 20.77
C ASN A 91 21.46 -7.66 21.24
N PRO A 92 21.32 -7.38 22.54
CA PRO A 92 21.24 -6.01 23.05
C PRO A 92 22.54 -5.21 22.89
N ALA A 93 23.68 -5.87 22.65
CA ALA A 93 24.94 -5.19 22.36
C ALA A 93 25.04 -4.71 20.90
N LEU A 94 24.10 -5.11 20.05
CA LEU A 94 24.08 -4.75 18.63
C LEU A 94 22.86 -3.89 18.31
N THR A 95 22.98 -3.12 17.24
CA THR A 95 21.89 -2.39 16.62
C THR A 95 22.22 -2.21 15.14
N SER A 96 21.33 -1.58 14.39
CA SER A 96 21.56 -1.31 12.97
C SER A 96 20.91 -0.03 12.52
N VAL A 97 21.43 0.51 11.42
CA VAL A 97 20.75 1.53 10.62
C VAL A 97 20.14 0.87 9.38
N VAL A 98 19.06 1.44 8.87
CA VAL A 98 18.32 0.93 7.71
C VAL A 98 18.61 1.80 6.50
N SER A 99 18.74 1.19 5.32
CA SER A 99 18.80 1.89 4.03
C SER A 99 17.93 1.20 2.97
N PHE A 100 17.62 1.95 1.91
CA PHE A 100 16.64 1.61 0.88
C PHE A 100 17.22 1.62 -0.54
N GLY A 101 18.51 1.91 -0.73
CA GLY A 101 19.11 2.08 -2.07
C GLY A 101 19.52 0.80 -2.79
N LEU A 102 19.26 -0.39 -2.22
CA LEU A 102 19.61 -1.66 -2.85
C LEU A 102 18.40 -2.26 -3.55
N GLN A 103 18.56 -2.67 -4.80
CA GLN A 103 17.47 -3.18 -5.63
C GLN A 103 17.89 -4.43 -6.41
N SER A 104 16.92 -5.30 -6.68
CA SER A 104 17.10 -6.53 -7.47
C SER A 104 16.33 -6.44 -8.79
N GLU A 105 16.96 -6.90 -9.87
CA GLU A 105 16.38 -6.88 -11.22
C GLU A 105 16.71 -8.17 -12.00
N LEU A 106 16.01 -8.36 -13.11
CA LEU A 106 16.27 -9.42 -14.07
C LEU A 106 16.64 -8.77 -15.41
N THR A 107 17.86 -9.03 -15.85
CA THR A 107 18.38 -8.54 -17.14
C THR A 107 18.17 -9.59 -18.21
N PHE A 108 17.70 -9.17 -19.38
CA PHE A 108 17.54 -10.03 -20.54
C PHE A 108 18.63 -9.77 -21.59
N ASN A 109 19.02 -10.82 -22.31
CA ASN A 109 19.79 -10.67 -23.54
C ASN A 109 18.82 -10.35 -24.69
N PRO A 110 18.86 -9.14 -25.30
CA PRO A 110 17.91 -8.74 -26.33
C PRO A 110 18.29 -9.21 -27.75
N VAL A 111 19.45 -9.85 -27.94
CA VAL A 111 19.96 -10.20 -29.28
C VAL A 111 19.23 -11.44 -29.83
N GLY A 112 18.71 -11.36 -31.06
CA GLY A 112 18.12 -12.50 -31.74
C GLY A 112 17.31 -12.12 -32.99
N PRO A 113 16.34 -12.96 -33.41
CA PRO A 113 15.73 -14.05 -32.65
C PRO A 113 16.56 -15.33 -32.54
N VAL A 114 17.60 -15.50 -33.36
CA VAL A 114 18.56 -16.62 -33.26
C VAL A 114 19.95 -16.02 -33.02
N PHE A 115 20.69 -16.54 -32.06
CA PHE A 115 22.06 -16.10 -31.80
C PHE A 115 22.97 -16.43 -32.99
N GLY A 116 23.80 -15.47 -33.41
CA GLY A 116 24.69 -15.61 -34.55
C GLY A 116 25.63 -16.82 -34.37
N GLY A 117 25.64 -17.72 -35.35
CA GLY A 117 26.54 -18.88 -35.37
C GLY A 117 26.18 -20.05 -34.44
N THR A 118 25.11 -19.98 -33.63
CA THR A 118 24.78 -21.05 -32.66
C THR A 118 23.49 -21.81 -32.96
N ASN A 119 22.69 -21.38 -33.95
CA ASN A 119 21.36 -21.94 -34.27
C ASN A 119 20.35 -22.00 -33.10
N ARG A 120 20.69 -21.42 -31.93
CA ARG A 120 19.83 -21.38 -30.75
C ARG A 120 18.88 -20.20 -30.81
N LEU A 121 17.59 -20.47 -30.60
CA LEU A 121 16.56 -19.44 -30.47
C LEU A 121 16.72 -18.69 -29.15
N ASN A 122 16.66 -17.36 -29.20
CA ASN A 122 16.52 -16.49 -28.03
C ASN A 122 15.11 -15.89 -27.99
N PRO A 123 14.20 -16.39 -27.14
CA PRO A 123 12.86 -15.83 -26.98
C PRO A 123 12.86 -14.37 -26.54
N PHE A 124 13.87 -13.94 -25.76
CA PHE A 124 13.93 -12.60 -25.18
C PHE A 124 14.36 -11.52 -26.19
N ALA A 125 14.64 -11.88 -27.44
CA ALA A 125 14.74 -10.92 -28.53
C ALA A 125 13.38 -10.25 -28.83
N SER A 126 12.26 -10.90 -28.50
CA SER A 126 10.93 -10.29 -28.59
C SER A 126 10.64 -9.42 -27.36
N PRO A 127 10.42 -8.09 -27.52
CA PRO A 127 10.02 -7.21 -26.41
C PRO A 127 8.72 -7.68 -25.73
N LYS A 128 7.79 -8.27 -26.49
CA LYS A 128 6.53 -8.80 -25.93
C LYS A 128 6.74 -9.98 -24.98
N ILE A 129 7.72 -10.84 -25.27
CA ILE A 129 8.08 -11.94 -24.35
C ILE A 129 8.73 -11.37 -23.10
N ARG A 130 9.60 -10.35 -23.22
CA ARG A 130 10.19 -9.66 -22.05
C ARG A 130 9.12 -8.95 -21.21
N GLU A 131 8.22 -8.20 -21.85
CA GLU A 131 7.09 -7.55 -21.19
C GLU A 131 6.22 -8.57 -20.44
N ALA A 132 5.96 -9.73 -21.06
CA ALA A 132 5.18 -10.81 -20.45
C ALA A 132 5.77 -11.35 -19.14
N MET A 133 7.10 -11.26 -18.96
CA MET A 133 7.76 -11.64 -17.71
C MET A 133 7.31 -10.78 -16.53
N ASN A 134 6.88 -9.54 -16.73
CA ASN A 134 6.32 -8.71 -15.66
C ASN A 134 5.06 -9.31 -15.04
N TRP A 135 4.18 -9.91 -15.85
CA TRP A 135 2.98 -10.59 -15.35
C TRP A 135 3.27 -12.01 -14.84
N LEU A 136 4.33 -12.65 -15.33
CA LEU A 136 4.70 -14.01 -14.88
C LEU A 136 5.23 -14.03 -13.45
N ILE A 137 6.04 -13.04 -13.08
CA ILE A 137 6.79 -13.02 -11.82
C ILE A 137 5.97 -12.35 -10.71
N ASP A 138 5.74 -13.08 -9.62
CA ASP A 138 5.12 -12.50 -8.42
C ASP A 138 6.15 -11.85 -7.51
N ARG A 139 6.24 -10.51 -7.61
CA ARG A 139 7.14 -9.70 -6.76
C ARG A 139 6.72 -9.67 -5.30
N ARG A 140 5.43 -9.90 -4.99
CA ARG A 140 4.95 -10.00 -3.60
C ARG A 140 5.44 -11.30 -2.98
N PHE A 141 5.45 -12.39 -3.73
CA PHE A 141 6.07 -13.64 -3.30
C PHE A 141 7.57 -13.45 -2.99
N ILE A 142 8.31 -12.77 -3.88
CA ILE A 142 9.73 -12.46 -3.60
C ILE A 142 9.88 -11.64 -2.31
N ALA A 143 9.11 -10.55 -2.16
CA ALA A 143 9.20 -9.67 -1.00
C ALA A 143 8.80 -10.34 0.33
N GLN A 144 7.76 -11.18 0.33
CA GLN A 144 7.20 -11.77 1.55
C GLN A 144 7.79 -13.13 1.89
N GLU A 145 7.96 -14.03 0.91
CA GLU A 145 8.38 -15.41 1.16
C GLU A 145 9.90 -15.57 1.07
N ILE A 146 10.54 -14.99 0.04
CA ILE A 146 12.00 -15.08 -0.12
C ILE A 146 12.71 -14.09 0.82
N MET A 147 12.27 -12.83 0.82
CA MET A 147 12.92 -11.75 1.59
C MET A 147 12.33 -11.57 3.00
N ARG A 148 11.27 -12.30 3.39
CA ARG A 148 10.63 -12.24 4.72
C ARG A 148 10.35 -10.82 5.22
N GLY A 149 9.83 -9.97 4.34
CA GLY A 149 9.47 -8.57 4.62
C GLY A 149 10.65 -7.60 4.63
N MET A 150 11.88 -8.02 4.28
CA MET A 150 13.04 -7.13 4.08
C MET A 150 13.10 -6.53 2.68
N ALA A 151 11.98 -6.48 1.97
CA ALA A 151 11.89 -5.85 0.67
C ALA A 151 10.46 -5.42 0.34
N THR A 152 10.32 -4.46 -0.56
CA THR A 152 9.04 -4.05 -1.16
C THR A 152 9.01 -4.39 -2.65
N PRO A 153 7.88 -4.83 -3.22
CA PRO A 153 7.77 -5.06 -4.66
C PRO A 153 8.12 -3.81 -5.49
N ARG A 154 9.03 -3.95 -6.45
CA ARG A 154 9.41 -2.88 -7.39
C ARG A 154 9.05 -3.29 -8.82
N TYR A 155 8.21 -2.50 -9.48
CA TYR A 155 7.82 -2.75 -10.87
C TYR A 155 8.52 -1.80 -11.85
N LEU A 156 8.78 -0.57 -11.40
CA LEU A 156 9.18 0.54 -12.26
C LEU A 156 10.68 0.83 -12.17
N PRO A 157 11.27 1.49 -13.19
CA PRO A 157 12.67 1.94 -13.19
C PRO A 157 12.93 3.17 -12.32
N ILE A 158 12.13 3.38 -11.28
CA ILE A 158 12.28 4.43 -10.27
C ILE A 158 12.08 3.84 -8.89
N ASP A 159 12.73 4.41 -7.89
CA ASP A 159 12.77 3.84 -6.54
C ASP A 159 11.55 4.27 -5.72
N GLY A 160 10.86 3.29 -5.13
CA GLY A 160 9.66 3.55 -4.32
C GLY A 160 9.93 4.43 -3.09
N ALA A 161 11.19 4.50 -2.65
CA ALA A 161 11.62 5.30 -1.50
C ALA A 161 12.11 6.71 -1.89
N PHE A 162 12.14 7.09 -3.17
CA PHE A 162 12.72 8.37 -3.62
C PHE A 162 11.66 9.40 -4.09
N PRO A 163 12.02 10.70 -4.17
CA PRO A 163 11.08 11.77 -4.47
C PRO A 163 10.29 11.64 -5.78
N ASP A 164 10.89 11.13 -6.86
CA ASP A 164 10.21 11.01 -8.15
C ASP A 164 9.03 10.03 -8.11
N TYR A 165 9.11 8.97 -7.30
CA TYR A 165 7.98 8.07 -7.08
C TYR A 165 6.80 8.80 -6.42
N ALA A 166 7.06 9.60 -5.38
CA ALA A 166 6.01 10.40 -4.73
C ALA A 166 5.44 11.48 -5.68
N ARG A 167 6.27 12.04 -6.57
CA ARG A 167 5.87 13.01 -7.59
C ARG A 167 4.92 12.40 -8.62
N LEU A 168 5.19 11.17 -9.04
CA LEU A 168 4.49 10.43 -10.10
C LEU A 168 3.60 9.30 -9.56
N ALA A 169 3.19 9.36 -8.29
CA ALA A 169 2.53 8.25 -7.60
C ALA A 169 1.24 7.77 -8.29
N ASP A 170 0.49 8.67 -8.93
CA ASP A 170 -0.70 8.35 -9.70
C ASP A 170 -0.39 7.52 -10.95
N ALA A 171 0.61 7.93 -11.74
CA ALA A 171 1.11 7.19 -12.89
C ALA A 171 1.74 5.85 -12.49
N ALA A 172 2.56 5.88 -11.43
CA ALA A 172 3.25 4.70 -10.91
C ALA A 172 2.25 3.63 -10.45
N ARG A 173 1.29 3.99 -9.59
CA ARG A 173 0.27 3.03 -9.11
C ARG A 173 -0.59 2.48 -10.24
N LYS A 174 -0.93 3.29 -11.24
CA LYS A 174 -1.67 2.82 -12.43
C LYS A 174 -0.91 1.71 -13.16
N LEU A 175 0.39 1.91 -13.39
CA LEU A 175 1.25 0.92 -14.04
C LEU A 175 1.44 -0.34 -13.18
N GLU A 176 1.66 -0.20 -11.88
CA GLU A 176 1.78 -1.34 -10.97
C GLU A 176 0.51 -2.21 -10.94
N ILE A 177 -0.67 -1.60 -11.03
CA ILE A 177 -1.94 -2.32 -11.15
C ILE A 177 -2.04 -3.03 -12.52
N GLN A 178 -1.65 -2.36 -13.60
CA GLN A 178 -1.64 -2.93 -14.95
C GLN A 178 -0.68 -4.14 -15.07
N TYR A 179 0.47 -4.08 -14.38
CA TYR A 179 1.51 -5.11 -14.38
C TYR A 179 1.46 -6.01 -13.14
N ALA A 180 0.35 -6.01 -12.40
CA ALA A 180 0.14 -6.95 -11.31
C ALA A 180 0.23 -8.41 -11.82
N PRO A 181 0.73 -9.36 -11.01
CA PRO A 181 0.97 -10.74 -11.45
C PRO A 181 -0.27 -11.38 -12.10
N ASN A 182 -0.10 -11.88 -13.33
CA ASN A 182 -1.10 -12.60 -14.10
C ASN A 182 -0.42 -13.67 -14.98
N PRO A 183 -0.06 -14.83 -14.39
CA PRO A 183 0.67 -15.90 -15.09
C PRO A 183 -0.05 -16.45 -16.32
N ASP A 184 -1.39 -16.45 -16.33
CA ASP A 184 -2.19 -16.92 -17.46
C ASP A 184 -2.05 -16.00 -18.68
N ARG A 185 -2.12 -14.68 -18.45
CA ARG A 185 -1.85 -13.68 -19.49
C ARG A 185 -0.42 -13.82 -20.02
N ALA A 186 0.56 -13.97 -19.13
CA ALA A 186 1.94 -14.17 -19.53
C ALA A 186 2.10 -15.42 -20.40
N ARG A 187 1.52 -16.55 -19.99
CA ARG A 187 1.55 -17.81 -20.73
C ARG A 187 0.93 -17.68 -22.12
N ALA A 188 -0.20 -16.99 -22.24
CA ALA A 188 -0.87 -16.75 -23.52
C ALA A 188 0.02 -15.96 -24.49
N ILE A 189 0.57 -14.82 -24.03
CA ILE A 189 1.45 -13.96 -24.84
C ILE A 189 2.72 -14.72 -25.25
N ILE A 190 3.39 -15.38 -24.29
CA ILE A 190 4.61 -16.13 -24.57
C ILE A 190 4.34 -17.24 -25.58
N SER A 191 3.24 -17.97 -25.46
CA SER A 191 2.89 -19.05 -26.39
C SER A 191 2.64 -18.55 -27.81
N GLU A 192 1.90 -17.43 -27.94
CA GLU A 192 1.65 -16.80 -29.24
C GLU A 192 2.95 -16.31 -29.89
N GLU A 193 3.79 -15.61 -29.15
CA GLU A 193 5.05 -15.06 -29.65
C GLU A 193 6.07 -16.16 -29.96
N MET A 194 6.14 -17.22 -29.16
CA MET A 194 6.97 -18.40 -29.47
C MET A 194 6.56 -19.06 -30.78
N GLY A 195 5.25 -19.13 -31.08
CA GLY A 195 4.75 -19.59 -32.37
C GLY A 195 5.23 -18.72 -33.54
N LYS A 196 5.22 -17.38 -33.38
CA LYS A 196 5.75 -16.43 -34.39
C LYS A 196 7.25 -16.57 -34.59
N LEU A 197 7.99 -16.94 -33.54
CA LEU A 197 9.41 -17.24 -33.60
C LEU A 197 9.74 -18.60 -34.24
N GLY A 198 8.72 -19.37 -34.66
CA GLY A 198 8.88 -20.67 -35.32
C GLY A 198 9.16 -21.82 -34.36
N ALA A 199 8.88 -21.65 -33.07
CA ALA A 199 8.95 -22.71 -32.08
C ALA A 199 7.59 -23.42 -31.91
N THR A 200 7.62 -24.71 -31.62
CA THR A 200 6.44 -25.54 -31.38
C THR A 200 6.50 -26.20 -30.02
N LEU A 201 5.35 -26.37 -29.37
CA LEU A 201 5.27 -27.04 -28.08
C LEU A 201 5.01 -28.54 -28.32
N VAL A 202 6.01 -29.39 -28.05
CA VAL A 202 5.93 -30.85 -28.23
C VAL A 202 6.21 -31.53 -26.88
N GLY A 203 5.27 -32.36 -26.41
CA GLY A 203 5.41 -33.04 -25.12
C GLY A 203 5.53 -32.07 -23.93
N GLY A 204 4.91 -30.88 -24.02
CA GLY A 204 5.02 -29.84 -22.99
C GLY A 204 6.35 -29.09 -22.97
N LYS A 205 7.24 -29.32 -23.94
CA LYS A 205 8.51 -28.60 -24.09
C LYS A 205 8.57 -27.82 -25.41
N TRP A 206 9.08 -26.60 -25.36
CA TRP A 206 9.30 -25.78 -26.56
C TRP A 206 10.45 -26.35 -27.38
N GLN A 207 10.21 -26.54 -28.67
CA GLN A 207 11.22 -26.95 -29.64
C GLN A 207 11.34 -25.95 -30.77
N PHE A 208 12.57 -25.69 -31.19
CA PHE A 208 12.89 -24.90 -32.37
C PHE A 208 13.82 -25.74 -33.26
N ARG A 209 13.43 -25.95 -34.52
CA ARG A 209 14.18 -26.80 -35.47
C ARG A 209 14.51 -28.21 -34.93
N GLY A 210 13.57 -28.81 -34.20
CA GLY A 210 13.70 -30.16 -33.63
C GLY A 210 14.58 -30.26 -32.38
N GLN A 211 15.02 -29.13 -31.81
CA GLN A 211 15.82 -29.08 -30.58
C GLN A 211 15.07 -28.34 -29.47
N PRO A 212 15.16 -28.77 -28.19
CA PRO A 212 14.57 -28.03 -27.07
C PRO A 212 15.12 -26.60 -26.95
N VAL A 213 14.23 -25.63 -26.72
CA VAL A 213 14.62 -24.24 -26.46
C VAL A 213 15.21 -24.17 -25.05
N THR A 214 16.55 -24.13 -24.98
CA THR A 214 17.31 -24.15 -23.72
C THR A 214 17.80 -22.74 -23.36
N LEU A 215 17.28 -22.21 -22.26
CA LEU A 215 17.61 -20.90 -21.70
C LEU A 215 18.77 -21.04 -20.71
N THR A 216 19.90 -20.41 -21.00
CA THR A 216 21.02 -20.31 -20.06
C THR A 216 20.79 -19.13 -19.11
N PHE A 217 20.54 -19.42 -17.84
CA PHE A 217 20.22 -18.44 -16.79
C PHE A 217 21.40 -18.31 -15.83
N LEU A 218 22.03 -17.14 -15.83
CA LEU A 218 23.10 -16.79 -14.90
C LEU A 218 22.48 -16.33 -13.57
N ILE A 219 22.75 -17.06 -12.49
CA ILE A 219 22.14 -16.82 -11.17
C ILE A 219 23.25 -16.56 -10.14
N ARG A 220 23.14 -15.41 -9.48
CA ARG A 220 24.07 -15.00 -8.42
C ARG A 220 23.87 -15.80 -7.14
N THR A 221 24.96 -16.11 -6.46
CA THR A 221 24.96 -17.00 -5.27
C THR A 221 25.24 -16.30 -3.95
N GLU A 222 25.63 -15.03 -3.97
CA GLU A 222 26.13 -14.33 -2.78
C GLU A 222 25.03 -13.78 -1.87
N ASP A 223 23.79 -13.72 -2.35
CA ASP A 223 22.63 -13.21 -1.62
C ASP A 223 21.31 -13.87 -2.06
N GLU A 224 20.18 -13.30 -1.65
CA GLU A 224 18.83 -13.83 -1.90
C GLU A 224 18.49 -13.99 -3.39
N ARG A 225 19.29 -13.41 -4.30
CA ARG A 225 19.13 -13.61 -5.75
C ARG A 225 19.27 -15.06 -6.18
N LYS A 226 19.96 -15.91 -5.40
CA LYS A 226 19.98 -17.36 -5.65
C LYS A 226 18.56 -17.93 -5.62
N LEU A 227 17.83 -17.67 -4.54
CA LEU A 227 16.46 -18.15 -4.34
C LEU A 227 15.49 -17.52 -5.36
N ILE A 228 15.69 -16.24 -5.68
CA ILE A 228 14.93 -15.55 -6.74
C ILE A 228 15.15 -16.21 -8.10
N GLY A 229 16.41 -16.50 -8.44
CA GLY A 229 16.77 -17.17 -9.70
C GLY A 229 16.19 -18.58 -9.79
N GLU A 230 16.23 -19.34 -8.70
CA GLU A 230 15.61 -20.67 -8.62
C GLU A 230 14.09 -20.63 -8.81
N TYR A 231 13.41 -19.68 -8.17
CA TYR A 231 11.97 -19.43 -8.35
C TYR A 231 11.62 -19.11 -9.81
N ILE A 232 12.33 -18.15 -10.42
CA ILE A 232 12.09 -17.73 -11.81
C ILE A 232 12.40 -18.86 -12.79
N ALA A 233 13.47 -19.64 -12.55
CA ALA A 233 13.81 -20.79 -13.37
C ALA A 233 12.68 -21.83 -13.35
N GLY A 234 12.07 -22.09 -12.18
CA GLY A 234 10.91 -22.97 -12.06
C GLY A 234 9.68 -22.47 -12.85
N LEU A 235 9.42 -21.16 -12.84
CA LEU A 235 8.35 -20.56 -13.65
C LEU A 235 8.57 -20.80 -15.15
N LEU A 236 9.79 -20.63 -15.64
CA LEU A 236 10.15 -20.85 -17.04
C LEU A 236 10.05 -22.33 -17.44
N GLU A 237 10.45 -23.24 -16.57
CA GLU A 237 10.31 -24.68 -16.81
C GLU A 237 8.84 -25.11 -16.92
N ASN A 238 7.96 -24.51 -16.10
CA ASN A 238 6.51 -24.71 -16.14
C ASN A 238 5.82 -24.10 -17.39
N LEU A 239 6.53 -23.22 -18.11
CA LEU A 239 6.11 -22.73 -19.43
C LEU A 239 6.61 -23.61 -20.59
N GLY A 240 7.39 -24.65 -20.29
CA GLY A 240 7.90 -25.60 -21.28
C GLY A 240 9.33 -25.32 -21.77
N PHE A 241 10.03 -24.34 -21.20
CA PHE A 241 11.45 -24.15 -21.52
C PHE A 241 12.33 -25.22 -20.85
N ALA A 242 13.51 -25.47 -21.40
CA ALA A 242 14.61 -26.08 -20.67
C ALA A 242 15.47 -24.96 -20.08
N VAL A 243 15.86 -25.04 -18.81
CA VAL A 243 16.64 -23.98 -18.14
C VAL A 243 17.96 -24.55 -17.63
N GLU A 244 19.06 -24.05 -18.18
CA GLU A 244 20.43 -24.31 -17.71
C GLU A 244 20.78 -23.24 -16.66
N ARG A 245 20.74 -23.61 -15.38
CA ARG A 245 21.11 -22.73 -14.26
C ARG A 245 22.63 -22.68 -14.14
N ARG A 246 23.24 -21.50 -14.33
CA ARG A 246 24.66 -21.26 -14.09
C ARG A 246 24.80 -20.42 -12.82
N LEU A 247 25.10 -21.11 -11.72
CA LEU A 247 25.35 -20.51 -10.42
C LEU A 247 26.78 -19.97 -10.37
N GLY A 248 26.96 -18.74 -9.88
CA GLY A 248 28.28 -18.16 -9.68
C GLY A 248 28.23 -16.81 -8.96
N SER A 249 29.38 -16.36 -8.50
CA SER A 249 29.54 -15.01 -7.96
C SER A 249 29.49 -13.95 -9.07
N SER A 250 29.35 -12.68 -8.69
CA SER A 250 29.43 -11.56 -9.62
C SER A 250 30.75 -11.52 -10.37
N ALA A 251 31.86 -11.87 -9.70
CA ALA A 251 33.18 -11.85 -10.32
C ALA A 251 33.27 -12.88 -11.47
N GLU A 252 32.61 -14.02 -11.31
CA GLU A 252 32.57 -15.09 -12.32
C GLU A 252 31.55 -14.81 -13.43
N LEU A 253 30.39 -14.24 -13.10
CA LEU A 253 29.28 -14.05 -14.04
C LEU A 253 29.32 -12.71 -14.79
N SER A 254 29.81 -11.62 -14.18
CA SER A 254 29.88 -10.29 -14.82
C SER A 254 30.66 -10.25 -16.12
N PRO A 255 31.82 -10.95 -16.28
CA PRO A 255 32.50 -11.05 -17.56
C PRO A 255 31.62 -11.60 -18.70
N ILE A 256 30.66 -12.47 -18.38
CA ILE A 256 29.82 -13.16 -19.38
C ILE A 256 28.68 -12.26 -19.86
N TRP A 257 27.97 -11.57 -18.97
CA TRP A 257 26.80 -10.78 -19.36
C TRP A 257 27.13 -9.34 -19.75
N SER A 258 28.16 -8.74 -19.14
CA SER A 258 28.46 -7.31 -19.29
C SER A 258 29.61 -7.03 -20.27
N ARG A 259 30.62 -7.91 -20.34
CA ARG A 259 31.85 -7.68 -21.14
C ARG A 259 31.95 -8.54 -22.39
N ALA A 260 31.33 -9.72 -22.42
CA ALA A 260 31.29 -10.55 -23.62
C ALA A 260 30.23 -10.07 -24.60
N ASP A 261 30.45 -10.36 -25.88
CA ASP A 261 29.46 -10.10 -26.94
C ASP A 261 28.17 -10.91 -26.70
N PRO A 262 27.02 -10.26 -26.45
CA PRO A 262 25.75 -10.95 -26.19
C PRO A 262 25.27 -11.80 -27.38
N ALA A 263 25.72 -11.52 -28.60
CA ALA A 263 25.37 -12.30 -29.79
C ALA A 263 25.93 -13.73 -29.78
N ARG A 264 26.93 -14.02 -28.93
CA ARG A 264 27.50 -15.37 -28.75
C ARG A 264 26.54 -16.35 -28.08
N GLY A 265 25.43 -15.89 -27.50
CA GLY A 265 24.41 -16.76 -26.90
C GLY A 265 24.87 -17.55 -25.67
N GLN A 266 25.85 -17.02 -24.93
CA GLN A 266 26.35 -17.64 -23.70
C GLN A 266 25.37 -17.51 -22.51
N TRP A 267 24.37 -16.64 -22.63
CA TRP A 267 23.36 -16.38 -21.61
C TRP A 267 22.09 -15.79 -22.23
N HIS A 268 20.96 -15.96 -21.53
CA HIS A 268 19.65 -15.41 -21.90
C HIS A 268 19.14 -14.44 -20.84
N LEU A 269 19.42 -14.75 -19.57
CA LEU A 269 18.88 -14.09 -18.39
C LEU A 269 19.97 -13.97 -17.33
N TYR A 270 19.93 -12.90 -16.53
CA TYR A 270 20.83 -12.72 -15.40
C TYR A 270 20.10 -12.06 -14.21
N THR A 271 20.31 -12.59 -13.00
CA THR A 271 19.82 -11.96 -11.76
C THR A 271 20.74 -10.79 -11.38
N GLY A 272 20.32 -9.58 -11.75
CA GLY A 272 21.06 -8.34 -11.50
C GLY A 272 20.67 -7.67 -10.19
N GLY A 273 21.39 -6.61 -9.86
CA GLY A 273 21.09 -5.76 -8.72
C GLY A 273 21.96 -4.51 -8.73
N TRP A 274 21.41 -3.41 -8.23
CA TRP A 274 22.02 -2.10 -8.26
C TRP A 274 22.01 -1.48 -6.87
N GLN A 275 23.04 -0.69 -6.57
CA GLN A 275 23.17 0.05 -5.33
C GLN A 275 23.18 1.55 -5.65
N ILE A 276 22.25 2.26 -5.05
CA ILE A 276 22.18 3.71 -5.08
C ILE A 276 22.87 4.22 -3.81
N VAL A 277 23.95 4.98 -3.97
CA VAL A 277 24.86 5.38 -2.88
C VAL A 277 24.44 6.66 -2.17
N VAL A 278 23.55 7.45 -2.76
CA VAL A 278 22.97 8.69 -2.22
C VAL A 278 21.52 8.78 -2.66
N ILE A 279 20.67 9.48 -1.91
CA ILE A 279 19.28 9.71 -2.33
C ILE A 279 19.26 10.52 -3.63
N VAL A 280 18.63 9.98 -4.66
CA VAL A 280 18.49 10.62 -5.97
C VAL A 280 17.15 11.35 -6.03
N ARG A 281 17.17 12.65 -6.30
CA ARG A 281 15.97 13.51 -6.35
C ARG A 281 15.35 13.62 -7.75
N ASP A 282 16.14 13.29 -8.77
CA ASP A 282 15.76 13.24 -10.18
C ASP A 282 16.25 11.94 -10.81
N GLU A 283 15.33 11.02 -11.08
CA GLU A 283 15.61 9.71 -11.69
C GLU A 283 15.34 9.69 -13.21
N SER A 284 15.21 10.85 -13.86
CA SER A 284 14.87 10.94 -15.30
C SER A 284 15.94 10.30 -16.19
N GLY A 285 17.20 10.27 -15.75
CA GLY A 285 18.30 9.63 -16.44
C GLY A 285 18.23 8.10 -16.47
N ASN A 286 17.42 7.46 -15.61
CA ASN A 286 17.34 6.00 -15.53
C ASN A 286 16.87 5.36 -16.85
N PHE A 287 15.99 6.03 -17.60
CA PHE A 287 15.51 5.48 -18.88
C PHE A 287 16.63 5.36 -19.90
N ASP A 288 17.41 6.44 -20.04
CA ASP A 288 18.54 6.46 -20.95
C ASP A 288 19.63 5.48 -20.49
N PHE A 289 19.89 5.46 -19.18
CA PHE A 289 20.89 4.58 -18.61
C PHE A 289 20.54 3.10 -18.77
N PHE A 290 19.32 2.65 -18.48
CA PHE A 290 19.02 1.21 -18.42
C PHE A 290 18.50 0.59 -19.73
N PHE A 291 18.01 1.41 -20.67
CA PHE A 291 17.25 0.90 -21.82
C PHE A 291 17.78 1.38 -23.18
N THR A 292 18.80 2.24 -23.22
CA THR A 292 19.34 2.77 -24.49
C THR A 292 20.84 2.50 -24.63
N PRO A 293 21.38 2.55 -25.85
CA PRO A 293 22.83 2.44 -26.09
C PRO A 293 23.67 3.58 -25.48
N ARG A 294 23.04 4.68 -25.04
CA ARG A 294 23.74 5.83 -24.45
C ARG A 294 24.12 5.61 -22.98
N GLY A 295 23.52 4.64 -22.30
CA GLY A 295 23.77 4.41 -20.88
C GLY A 295 25.20 3.99 -20.53
N LEU A 296 25.74 2.95 -21.18
CA LEU A 296 27.11 2.47 -21.01
C LEU A 296 27.69 1.99 -22.35
N THR A 297 29.02 2.06 -22.49
CA THR A 297 29.74 1.63 -23.70
C THR A 297 29.90 0.11 -23.82
N GLY A 298 29.50 -0.65 -22.79
CA GLY A 298 29.65 -2.11 -22.76
C GLY A 298 28.79 -2.84 -23.81
N PRO A 299 29.22 -4.02 -24.31
CA PRO A 299 28.54 -4.73 -25.41
C PRO A 299 27.04 -4.98 -25.23
N LEU A 300 26.56 -5.22 -24.01
CA LEU A 300 25.13 -5.39 -23.76
C LEU A 300 24.32 -4.13 -24.04
N TRP A 301 24.79 -2.97 -23.58
CA TRP A 301 24.08 -1.70 -23.81
C TRP A 301 24.04 -1.34 -25.28
N GLN A 302 25.14 -1.59 -25.99
CA GLN A 302 25.21 -1.41 -27.44
C GLN A 302 24.28 -2.34 -28.22
N ALA A 303 23.76 -3.40 -27.58
CA ALA A 303 22.76 -4.29 -28.16
C ALA A 303 21.30 -3.82 -27.94
N TYR A 304 21.06 -2.79 -27.11
CA TYR A 304 19.72 -2.26 -26.89
C TYR A 304 19.17 -1.57 -28.14
N LYS A 305 17.90 -1.83 -28.43
CA LYS A 305 17.18 -1.29 -29.59
C LYS A 305 15.79 -0.82 -29.16
N PRO A 306 15.70 0.21 -28.31
CA PRO A 306 14.41 0.78 -27.89
C PRO A 306 13.63 1.27 -29.12
N SER A 307 12.31 1.42 -28.99
CA SER A 307 11.51 2.03 -30.05
C SER A 307 11.98 3.48 -30.29
N PRO A 308 11.83 4.04 -31.51
CA PRO A 308 12.23 5.42 -31.79
C PRO A 308 11.59 6.45 -30.84
N GLU A 309 10.34 6.22 -30.44
CA GLU A 309 9.66 7.05 -29.44
C GLU A 309 10.32 6.96 -28.07
N PHE A 310 10.64 5.74 -27.61
CA PHE A 310 11.25 5.54 -26.29
C PHE A 310 12.66 6.11 -26.23
N ASP A 311 13.45 5.91 -27.30
CA ASP A 311 14.78 6.50 -27.41
C ASP A 311 14.73 8.03 -27.33
N HIS A 312 13.82 8.65 -28.09
CA HIS A 312 13.66 10.10 -28.12
C HIS A 312 13.23 10.68 -26.76
N VAL A 313 12.21 10.10 -26.12
CA VAL A 313 11.73 10.58 -24.81
C VAL A 313 12.81 10.40 -23.73
N SER A 314 13.57 9.31 -23.78
CA SER A 314 14.67 9.05 -22.83
C SER A 314 15.79 10.08 -22.99
N ASP A 315 16.18 10.42 -24.23
CA ASP A 315 17.18 11.45 -24.52
C ASP A 315 16.72 12.84 -24.05
N GLN A 316 15.45 13.20 -24.31
CA GLN A 316 14.87 14.47 -23.83
C GLN A 316 14.90 14.59 -22.30
N LEU A 317 14.54 13.51 -21.59
CA LEU A 317 14.56 13.45 -20.13
C LEU A 317 15.98 13.53 -19.57
N ALA A 318 16.94 12.83 -20.17
CA ALA A 318 18.34 12.82 -19.76
C ALA A 318 19.01 14.19 -19.97
N ARG A 319 18.66 14.90 -21.05
CA ARG A 319 19.19 16.25 -21.36
C ARG A 319 18.45 17.39 -20.68
N SER A 320 17.42 17.08 -19.90
CA SER A 320 16.51 18.07 -19.34
C SER A 320 15.94 19.01 -20.41
N ASP A 321 15.58 18.47 -21.56
CA ASP A 321 14.99 19.24 -22.67
C ASP A 321 13.47 19.39 -22.48
N TYR A 322 13.11 20.16 -21.46
CA TYR A 322 11.74 20.52 -21.14
C TYR A 322 11.72 21.88 -20.43
N THR A 323 10.56 22.54 -20.48
CA THR A 323 10.38 23.91 -19.96
C THR A 323 9.52 23.95 -18.70
N THR A 324 8.71 22.92 -18.44
CA THR A 324 7.82 22.87 -17.28
C THR A 324 7.85 21.52 -16.59
N ILE A 325 7.54 21.50 -15.28
CA ILE A 325 7.36 20.24 -14.53
C ILE A 325 6.22 19.40 -15.12
N ALA A 326 5.16 20.02 -15.60
CA ALA A 326 4.04 19.31 -16.22
C ALA A 326 4.48 18.59 -17.51
N GLU A 327 5.32 19.23 -18.32
CA GLU A 327 5.94 18.61 -19.49
C GLU A 327 6.87 17.46 -19.10
N ARG A 328 7.80 17.69 -18.15
CA ARG A 328 8.67 16.63 -17.60
C ARG A 328 7.86 15.44 -17.13
N ASN A 329 6.83 15.65 -16.31
CA ASN A 329 6.03 14.56 -15.74
C ASN A 329 5.26 13.78 -16.82
N ARG A 330 4.83 14.43 -17.90
CA ARG A 330 4.21 13.75 -19.06
C ARG A 330 5.24 12.88 -19.80
N LEU A 331 6.43 13.42 -20.10
CA LEU A 331 7.52 12.68 -20.72
C LEU A 331 7.94 11.49 -19.83
N PHE A 332 8.11 11.72 -18.53
CA PHE A 332 8.48 10.70 -17.54
C PHE A 332 7.42 9.60 -17.45
N THR A 333 6.14 9.96 -17.38
CA THR A 333 5.04 8.99 -17.39
C THR A 333 5.05 8.14 -18.66
N ARG A 334 5.29 8.77 -19.82
CA ARG A 334 5.40 8.06 -21.09
C ARG A 334 6.62 7.14 -21.14
N ALA A 335 7.76 7.58 -20.61
CA ALA A 335 8.96 6.77 -20.49
C ALA A 335 8.75 5.56 -19.56
N LEU A 336 8.01 5.71 -18.45
CA LEU A 336 7.62 4.59 -17.59
C LEU A 336 6.80 3.55 -18.36
N GLU A 337 5.79 3.98 -19.11
CA GLU A 337 4.97 3.08 -19.96
C GLU A 337 5.84 2.33 -20.98
N LEU A 338 6.71 3.05 -21.68
CA LEU A 338 7.56 2.49 -22.73
C LEU A 338 8.64 1.56 -22.17
N ALA A 339 9.21 1.88 -21.00
CA ALA A 339 10.16 1.02 -20.30
C ALA A 339 9.52 -0.33 -19.92
N MET A 340 8.25 -0.32 -19.48
CA MET A 340 7.52 -1.55 -19.19
C MET A 340 7.25 -2.37 -20.46
N GLN A 341 6.98 -1.72 -21.60
CA GLN A 341 6.76 -2.39 -22.89
C GLN A 341 8.05 -2.95 -23.51
N ASP A 342 9.16 -2.23 -23.42
CA ASP A 342 10.45 -2.68 -23.92
C ASP A 342 11.04 -3.80 -23.04
N SER A 343 11.01 -3.61 -21.72
CA SER A 343 11.45 -4.59 -20.72
C SER A 343 12.82 -5.21 -21.00
N ALA A 344 13.79 -4.48 -21.58
CA ALA A 344 15.18 -4.96 -21.66
C ALA A 344 15.72 -5.40 -20.29
N ARG A 345 15.19 -4.78 -19.23
CA ARG A 345 15.33 -5.16 -17.82
C ARG A 345 13.96 -5.07 -17.15
N ILE A 346 13.73 -5.93 -16.16
CA ILE A 346 12.57 -5.80 -15.27
C ILE A 346 13.01 -5.75 -13.82
N TRP A 347 12.37 -4.89 -13.06
CA TRP A 347 12.63 -4.72 -11.63
C TRP A 347 11.87 -5.77 -10.83
N LEU A 348 12.40 -6.17 -9.68
CA LEU A 348 11.79 -7.21 -8.84
C LEU A 348 11.40 -6.63 -7.47
N VAL A 349 12.37 -6.13 -6.72
CA VAL A 349 12.17 -5.61 -5.36
C VAL A 349 13.16 -4.52 -4.99
N ASP A 350 12.70 -3.58 -4.16
CA ASP A 350 13.52 -2.65 -3.37
C ASP A 350 13.85 -3.31 -2.04
N ARG A 351 15.13 -3.47 -1.72
CA ARG A 351 15.61 -4.15 -0.52
C ARG A 351 15.68 -3.15 0.63
N THR A 352 15.02 -3.48 1.73
CA THR A 352 15.24 -2.83 3.01
C THR A 352 16.43 -3.52 3.68
N SER A 353 17.58 -2.85 3.68
CA SER A 353 18.84 -3.44 4.15
C SER A 353 19.24 -2.87 5.49
N ILE A 354 19.85 -3.69 6.34
CA ILE A 354 20.39 -3.26 7.62
C ILE A 354 21.92 -3.16 7.55
N TRP A 355 22.48 -2.27 8.35
CA TRP A 355 23.92 -2.08 8.52
C TRP A 355 24.26 -2.30 10.00
N PRO A 356 24.68 -3.52 10.38
CA PRO A 356 24.96 -3.89 11.76
C PRO A 356 26.12 -3.10 12.37
N ARG A 357 25.95 -2.70 13.63
CA ARG A 357 26.99 -2.07 14.46
C ARG A 357 26.79 -2.40 15.92
N ARG A 358 27.81 -2.17 16.75
CA ARG A 358 27.64 -2.22 18.20
C ARG A 358 26.81 -1.04 18.69
N ALA A 359 26.00 -1.28 19.71
CA ALA A 359 25.04 -0.32 20.25
C ALA A 359 25.73 0.96 20.74
N GLU A 360 26.94 0.84 21.32
CA GLU A 360 27.73 1.96 21.83
C GLU A 360 28.40 2.82 20.74
N VAL A 361 28.34 2.45 19.46
CA VAL A 361 28.99 3.20 18.36
C VAL A 361 27.95 3.94 17.55
N LYS A 362 28.03 5.26 17.45
CA LYS A 362 27.21 6.08 16.55
C LYS A 362 27.97 6.38 15.26
N VAL A 363 27.27 6.32 14.14
CA VAL A 363 27.77 6.69 12.81
C VAL A 363 26.58 7.07 11.94
N VAL A 364 26.71 8.14 11.17
CA VAL A 364 25.66 8.57 10.24
C VAL A 364 25.67 7.68 9.00
N ALA A 365 24.48 7.31 8.55
CA ALA A 365 24.25 6.55 7.35
C ALA A 365 23.30 7.29 6.42
N ASP A 366 23.56 7.18 5.13
CA ASP A 366 22.69 7.65 4.06
C ASP A 366 21.48 6.71 3.93
N LEU A 367 20.28 7.24 3.74
CA LEU A 367 19.09 6.38 3.66
C LEU A 367 19.02 5.57 2.36
N ALA A 368 19.81 5.90 1.34
CA ALA A 368 20.04 5.05 0.18
C ALA A 368 21.30 4.19 0.38
N GLY A 369 22.47 4.83 0.47
CA GLY A 369 23.79 4.19 0.43
C GLY A 369 24.30 3.62 1.75
N GLY A 370 23.58 3.82 2.85
CA GLY A 370 23.94 3.35 4.18
C GLY A 370 25.22 4.00 4.72
N ILE A 371 25.97 3.24 5.53
CA ILE A 371 27.20 3.75 6.16
C ILE A 371 28.25 4.06 5.09
N SER A 372 28.49 3.12 4.16
CA SER A 372 29.56 3.25 3.18
C SER A 372 29.28 4.35 2.13
N GLY A 373 28.00 4.60 1.81
CA GLY A 373 27.59 5.67 0.92
C GLY A 373 27.61 7.07 1.54
N SER A 374 27.50 7.17 2.88
CA SER A 374 27.41 8.46 3.56
C SER A 374 28.74 9.21 3.55
N LEU A 375 28.78 10.40 2.94
CA LEU A 375 29.93 11.30 3.04
C LEU A 375 30.17 11.82 4.47
N LEU A 376 29.20 11.60 5.38
CA LEU A 376 29.27 12.05 6.78
C LEU A 376 29.80 11.00 7.76
N TRP A 377 29.96 9.74 7.37
CA TRP A 377 30.52 8.72 8.26
C TRP A 377 31.88 9.11 8.86
N PRO A 378 32.84 9.71 8.11
CA PRO A 378 34.16 10.06 8.65
C PRO A 378 34.09 11.14 9.73
N TYR A 379 33.08 12.00 9.66
CA TYR A 379 32.88 13.11 10.59
C TYR A 379 32.12 12.70 11.85
N THR A 380 31.43 11.57 11.83
CA THR A 380 30.39 11.25 12.83
C THR A 380 30.61 9.95 13.58
N ILE A 381 31.46 9.06 13.06
CA ILE A 381 31.79 7.78 13.71
C ILE A 381 32.43 8.01 15.09
N ARG A 382 31.80 7.48 16.14
CA ARG A 382 32.21 7.69 17.54
C ARG A 382 31.62 6.68 18.51
N TYR A 383 32.22 6.61 19.70
CA TYR A 383 31.60 5.97 20.86
C TYR A 383 30.63 6.94 21.54
N GLU A 384 29.45 6.46 21.93
CA GLU A 384 28.47 7.27 22.66
C GLU A 384 29.00 7.66 24.04
N GLY A 385 28.92 8.95 24.38
CA GLY A 385 29.42 9.49 25.65
C GLY A 385 30.95 9.51 25.80
N ARG A 386 31.72 9.18 24.75
CA ARG A 386 33.19 9.11 24.79
C ARG A 386 33.85 9.76 23.58
N THR A 387 34.89 10.54 23.82
CA THR A 387 35.75 11.13 22.78
C THR A 387 37.05 10.32 22.64
N GLY A 388 37.55 10.16 21.40
CA GLY A 388 38.75 9.38 21.10
C GLY A 388 38.52 7.87 21.09
N GLY A 389 39.60 7.11 21.12
CA GLY A 389 39.64 5.65 20.97
C GLY A 389 39.77 5.19 19.52
N THR A 390 39.90 3.87 19.35
CA THR A 390 40.03 3.23 18.04
C THR A 390 38.76 2.45 17.73
N VAL A 391 38.25 2.58 16.50
CA VAL A 391 37.13 1.78 15.99
C VAL A 391 37.67 0.82 14.94
N ARG A 392 37.38 -0.47 15.08
CA ARG A 392 37.72 -1.49 14.10
C ARG A 392 36.48 -1.82 13.27
N ILE A 393 36.57 -1.65 11.96
CA ILE A 393 35.45 -1.83 11.03
C ILE A 393 35.73 -3.00 10.09
N GLY A 394 34.68 -3.75 9.77
CA GLY A 394 34.74 -4.76 8.72
C GLY A 394 34.27 -4.20 7.38
N VAL A 395 34.95 -4.58 6.30
CA VAL A 395 34.58 -4.25 4.91
C VAL A 395 34.65 -5.53 4.04
N PRO A 396 33.71 -5.80 3.10
CA PRO A 396 33.68 -7.08 2.37
C PRO A 396 34.90 -7.38 1.48
N ASN A 397 35.31 -6.39 0.69
CA ASN A 397 36.38 -6.56 -0.30
C ASN A 397 37.15 -5.24 -0.41
N MET A 398 38.38 -5.21 0.09
CA MET A 398 39.20 -4.00 0.19
C MET A 398 40.37 -4.05 -0.79
N LEU A 399 40.69 -2.89 -1.38
CA LEU A 399 41.82 -2.71 -2.28
C LEU A 399 41.80 -3.69 -3.50
N PRO A 400 40.66 -3.94 -4.17
CA PRO A 400 40.65 -4.66 -5.44
C PRO A 400 41.25 -3.85 -6.60
N GLU A 401 41.24 -2.52 -6.52
CA GLU A 401 41.67 -1.63 -7.60
C GLU A 401 42.67 -0.55 -7.10
N PRO A 402 43.48 0.05 -7.98
CA PRO A 402 44.41 1.13 -7.63
C PRO A 402 43.73 2.37 -7.03
N TRP A 403 44.32 2.93 -5.96
CA TRP A 403 43.95 4.28 -5.51
C TRP A 403 44.75 5.31 -6.29
N ASN A 404 44.03 6.06 -7.12
CA ASN A 404 44.57 7.07 -8.02
C ASN A 404 43.47 8.13 -8.24
N PRO A 405 43.73 9.41 -7.95
CA PRO A 405 42.68 10.43 -7.99
C PRO A 405 42.10 10.68 -9.39
N VAL A 406 42.85 10.39 -10.47
CA VAL A 406 42.47 10.77 -11.85
C VAL A 406 41.70 9.68 -12.61
N GLY A 407 42.01 8.41 -12.35
CA GLY A 407 41.40 7.27 -13.06
C GLY A 407 41.43 5.96 -12.26
N GLY A 408 41.46 6.05 -10.92
CA GLY A 408 41.53 4.90 -10.01
C GLY A 408 40.19 4.24 -9.73
N SER A 409 40.03 3.68 -8.52
CA SER A 409 38.87 2.86 -8.18
C SER A 409 37.57 3.64 -7.99
N ASN A 410 36.50 3.18 -8.62
CA ASN A 410 35.11 3.57 -8.35
C ASN A 410 34.36 2.57 -7.45
N PHE A 411 35.05 1.55 -6.95
CA PHE A 411 34.44 0.49 -6.18
C PHE A 411 34.10 0.97 -4.76
N ILE A 412 32.84 0.80 -4.33
CA ILE A 412 32.29 1.44 -3.12
C ILE A 412 33.10 1.17 -1.84
N PHE A 413 33.75 0.01 -1.75
CA PHE A 413 34.56 -0.37 -0.59
C PHE A 413 35.94 0.29 -0.57
N ASP A 414 36.48 0.67 -1.74
CA ASP A 414 37.66 1.54 -1.83
C ASP A 414 37.26 3.00 -1.62
N THR A 415 36.18 3.43 -2.27
CA THR A 415 35.71 4.82 -2.19
C THR A 415 35.33 5.21 -0.78
N THR A 416 34.65 4.36 -0.03
CA THR A 416 34.28 4.68 1.36
C THR A 416 35.49 4.99 2.24
N LEU A 417 36.62 4.31 2.01
CA LEU A 417 37.84 4.48 2.80
C LEU A 417 38.61 5.73 2.38
N TYR A 418 38.78 5.96 1.07
CA TYR A 418 39.51 7.14 0.63
C TYR A 418 38.70 8.43 0.81
N ARG A 419 37.36 8.38 0.79
CA ARG A 419 36.49 9.53 1.13
C ARG A 419 36.68 10.01 2.57
N ALA A 420 37.15 9.16 3.47
CA ALA A 420 37.54 9.58 4.82
C ALA A 420 38.75 10.54 4.82
N THR A 421 39.54 10.48 3.74
CA THR A 421 40.68 11.34 3.48
C THR A 421 40.35 12.57 2.65
N GLU A 422 39.09 12.77 2.27
CA GLU A 422 38.61 13.90 1.49
C GLU A 422 37.85 14.93 2.33
N ASP A 423 37.90 16.17 1.88
CA ASP A 423 36.99 17.25 2.26
C ASP A 423 36.31 17.75 0.98
N TYR A 424 35.20 18.46 1.12
CA TYR A 424 34.35 18.84 -0.02
C TYR A 424 33.98 20.31 0.00
N ALA A 425 33.69 20.87 -1.18
CA ALA A 425 33.07 22.19 -1.26
C ALA A 425 31.63 22.17 -0.69
N THR A 426 30.88 21.13 -1.05
CA THR A 426 29.54 20.82 -0.52
C THR A 426 29.45 19.35 -0.12
N ILE A 427 28.61 19.03 0.85
CA ILE A 427 28.33 17.66 1.29
C ILE A 427 26.86 17.35 1.06
N VAL A 428 26.57 16.21 0.44
CA VAL A 428 25.20 15.74 0.23
C VAL A 428 24.56 15.39 1.57
N ASP A 429 23.36 15.90 1.80
CA ASP A 429 22.52 15.55 2.94
C ASP A 429 22.10 14.07 2.85
N PRO A 430 22.45 13.23 3.84
CA PRO A 430 22.20 11.79 3.80
C PRO A 430 20.71 11.41 3.82
N TYR A 431 19.82 12.36 4.13
CA TYR A 431 18.40 12.14 4.35
C TYR A 431 17.52 12.83 3.32
N THR A 432 18.01 13.88 2.66
CA THR A 432 17.24 14.62 1.65
C THR A 432 17.81 14.52 0.23
N GLY A 433 19.10 14.20 0.10
CA GLY A 433 19.82 14.24 -1.18
C GLY A 433 20.14 15.66 -1.66
N LEU A 434 19.90 16.70 -0.85
CA LEU A 434 20.25 18.08 -1.17
C LEU A 434 21.70 18.40 -0.77
N ASP A 435 22.36 19.26 -1.52
CA ASP A 435 23.72 19.71 -1.20
C ASP A 435 23.76 20.75 -0.08
N LEU A 436 24.62 20.50 0.92
CA LEU A 436 24.89 21.38 2.04
C LEU A 436 26.26 22.05 1.87
N PRO A 437 26.40 23.33 2.25
CA PRO A 437 27.70 24.00 2.19
C PRO A 437 28.68 23.40 3.20
N GLN A 438 29.91 23.13 2.76
CA GLN A 438 31.01 22.68 3.62
C GLN A 438 32.17 23.69 3.62
N ARG A 439 32.62 24.14 2.44
CA ARG A 439 33.65 25.19 2.23
C ARG A 439 33.14 26.38 1.41
N VAL A 440 31.81 26.48 1.29
CA VAL A 440 31.08 27.51 0.55
C VAL A 440 30.27 28.36 1.53
N GLU A 441 30.31 29.68 1.40
CA GLU A 441 29.47 30.59 2.18
C GLU A 441 28.08 30.72 1.56
N ARG A 442 28.02 30.91 0.24
CA ARG A 442 26.77 31.05 -0.53
C ARG A 442 27.00 30.86 -2.03
N ALA A 443 25.93 30.57 -2.76
CA ALA A 443 25.92 30.58 -4.23
C ALA A 443 24.75 31.39 -4.80
N GLU A 444 24.97 32.05 -5.94
CA GLU A 444 23.97 32.79 -6.69
C GLU A 444 23.71 32.08 -8.01
N VAL A 445 22.51 31.52 -8.18
CA VAL A 445 22.11 30.74 -9.35
C VAL A 445 21.15 31.57 -10.21
N PHE A 446 21.54 31.77 -11.46
CA PHE A 446 20.80 32.48 -12.49
C PHE A 446 20.35 31.47 -13.54
N ILE A 447 19.06 31.46 -13.84
CA ILE A 447 18.43 30.51 -14.76
C ILE A 447 17.73 31.27 -15.88
N LYS A 448 17.90 30.82 -17.12
CA LYS A 448 17.14 31.34 -18.24
C LYS A 448 15.63 31.16 -17.98
N ARG A 449 14.86 32.24 -18.13
CA ARG A 449 13.43 32.26 -17.87
C ARG A 449 12.72 31.16 -18.67
N GLY A 450 11.81 30.45 -18.00
CA GLY A 450 11.05 29.35 -18.60
C GLY A 450 11.62 27.95 -18.34
N LEU A 451 12.61 27.81 -17.44
CA LEU A 451 13.08 26.50 -16.97
C LEU A 451 12.51 26.20 -15.56
N PRO A 452 12.23 24.93 -15.23
CA PRO A 452 11.51 24.57 -14.01
C PRO A 452 12.44 24.31 -12.80
N VAL A 453 13.29 25.27 -12.46
CA VAL A 453 14.24 25.16 -11.33
C VAL A 453 13.62 25.70 -10.04
N THR A 454 13.88 25.06 -8.92
CA THR A 454 13.39 25.43 -7.58
C THR A 454 14.54 25.53 -6.58
N LYS A 455 14.27 26.13 -5.41
CA LYS A 455 15.24 26.32 -4.32
C LYS A 455 14.64 25.80 -3.01
N SER A 456 15.45 25.11 -2.21
CA SER A 456 15.08 24.54 -0.91
C SER A 456 15.90 25.08 0.29
N LEU A 457 17.16 25.48 0.09
CA LEU A 457 18.12 25.83 1.15
C LEU A 457 18.66 27.26 1.03
N ASP A 458 18.87 27.94 2.17
CA ASP A 458 19.19 29.37 2.20
C ASP A 458 20.55 29.76 1.64
N TRP A 459 21.51 28.83 1.56
CA TRP A 459 22.86 29.12 1.05
C TRP A 459 22.88 29.40 -0.46
N VAL A 460 21.81 29.06 -1.20
CA VAL A 460 21.66 29.38 -2.62
C VAL A 460 20.64 30.50 -2.82
N SER A 461 20.87 31.44 -3.74
CA SER A 461 19.82 32.34 -4.26
C SER A 461 19.44 31.92 -5.68
N LEU A 462 18.16 31.99 -6.04
CA LEU A 462 17.66 31.62 -7.37
C LEU A 462 17.04 32.84 -8.08
N GLN A 463 17.49 33.14 -9.29
CA GLN A 463 17.02 34.27 -10.09
C GLN A 463 16.72 33.85 -11.54
N PHE A 464 15.57 34.27 -12.09
CA PHE A 464 15.20 34.00 -13.48
C PHE A 464 15.45 35.21 -14.38
N VAL A 465 16.35 35.06 -15.35
CA VAL A 465 16.78 36.12 -16.26
C VAL A 465 16.41 35.80 -17.72
N PRO A 466 16.13 36.80 -18.57
CA PRO A 466 15.72 36.54 -19.96
C PRO A 466 16.84 35.88 -20.78
N GLU A 467 18.09 36.26 -20.53
CA GLU A 467 19.28 35.76 -21.22
C GLU A 467 20.48 35.78 -20.26
N ILE A 468 21.40 34.83 -20.45
CA ILE A 468 22.68 34.77 -19.74
C ILE A 468 23.77 34.84 -20.81
N ARG A 469 24.45 35.97 -20.91
CA ARG A 469 25.61 36.14 -21.80
C ARG A 469 26.87 35.68 -21.07
N VAL A 470 27.65 34.83 -21.73
CA VAL A 470 28.95 34.38 -21.21
C VAL A 470 29.99 35.47 -21.47
N PRO A 471 30.78 35.89 -20.45
CA PRO A 471 31.83 36.89 -20.61
C PRO A 471 32.91 36.48 -21.61
N ASP A 472 33.42 37.46 -22.37
CA ASP A 472 34.50 37.29 -23.34
C ASP A 472 35.78 36.69 -22.74
N ASP A 473 36.07 37.02 -21.48
CA ASP A 473 37.24 36.59 -20.71
C ASP A 473 37.04 35.25 -19.98
N ALA A 474 35.86 34.64 -20.05
CA ALA A 474 35.62 33.32 -19.49
C ALA A 474 36.45 32.25 -20.22
N ILE A 475 36.93 31.24 -19.49
CA ILE A 475 37.69 30.12 -20.02
C ILE A 475 36.72 29.05 -20.53
N ILE A 476 36.93 28.56 -21.74
CA ILE A 476 36.06 27.53 -22.37
C ILE A 476 36.82 26.32 -22.90
N SER A 477 38.13 26.43 -23.10
CA SER A 477 38.93 25.36 -23.68
C SER A 477 40.40 25.48 -23.27
N TRP A 478 41.21 24.54 -23.72
CA TRP A 478 42.64 24.43 -23.42
C TRP A 478 43.45 24.20 -24.70
N ASP A 479 44.66 24.80 -24.76
CA ASP A 479 45.67 24.51 -25.78
C ASP A 479 46.77 23.62 -25.15
N PRO A 480 46.84 22.32 -25.49
CA PRO A 480 47.80 21.39 -24.90
C PRO A 480 49.26 21.67 -25.32
N LYS A 481 49.49 22.34 -26.45
CA LYS A 481 50.85 22.64 -26.94
C LYS A 481 51.40 23.90 -26.29
N ALA A 482 50.59 24.95 -26.25
CA ALA A 482 50.96 26.20 -25.59
C ALA A 482 50.81 26.14 -24.06
N GLN A 483 50.16 25.10 -23.54
CA GLN A 483 49.83 24.91 -22.12
C GLN A 483 49.13 26.15 -21.53
N ARG A 484 48.10 26.65 -22.22
CA ARG A 484 47.31 27.81 -21.79
C ARG A 484 45.82 27.58 -21.99
N PHE A 485 45.02 28.28 -21.18
CA PHE A 485 43.57 28.33 -21.38
C PHE A 485 43.20 29.19 -22.60
N ILE A 486 42.07 28.84 -23.22
CA ILE A 486 41.46 29.54 -24.36
C ILE A 486 40.16 30.19 -23.87
N THR A 487 40.01 31.48 -24.15
CA THR A 487 38.84 32.26 -23.74
C THR A 487 37.66 32.12 -24.68
N VAL A 488 36.47 32.48 -24.21
CA VAL A 488 35.23 32.54 -25.02
C VAL A 488 35.41 33.48 -26.20
N LYS A 489 36.10 34.63 -26.04
CA LYS A 489 36.38 35.54 -27.15
C LYS A 489 37.21 34.92 -28.26
N GLU A 490 38.19 34.08 -27.90
CA GLU A 490 39.04 33.37 -28.88
C GLU A 490 38.26 32.28 -29.63
N LYS A 491 37.42 31.50 -28.92
CA LYS A 491 36.70 30.35 -29.51
C LYS A 491 35.36 30.74 -30.16
N HIS A 492 34.69 31.75 -29.62
CA HIS A 492 33.36 32.23 -30.02
C HIS A 492 33.36 33.77 -30.13
N PRO A 493 34.01 34.35 -31.15
CA PRO A 493 34.16 35.80 -31.29
C PRO A 493 32.83 36.56 -31.48
N GLN A 494 31.75 35.86 -31.83
CA GLN A 494 30.40 36.43 -31.95
C GLN A 494 29.64 36.47 -30.61
N GLY A 495 30.25 35.99 -29.53
CA GLY A 495 29.62 35.83 -28.22
C GLY A 495 28.99 34.46 -28.03
N LEU A 496 28.74 34.11 -26.77
CA LEU A 496 28.14 32.85 -26.35
C LEU A 496 27.08 33.12 -25.27
N THR A 497 26.03 32.31 -25.26
CA THR A 497 24.99 32.35 -24.22
C THR A 497 24.93 31.02 -23.48
N ALA A 498 24.31 31.03 -22.29
CA ALA A 498 24.10 29.85 -21.48
C ALA A 498 22.64 29.79 -20.96
N ARG A 499 22.18 28.60 -20.57
CA ARG A 499 20.89 28.42 -19.88
C ARG A 499 21.01 28.61 -18.37
N THR A 500 22.17 28.35 -17.80
CA THR A 500 22.45 28.48 -16.36
C THR A 500 23.77 29.21 -16.12
N LYS A 501 23.80 29.97 -15.03
CA LYS A 501 25.00 30.56 -14.45
C LYS A 501 24.95 30.38 -12.94
N ALA A 502 26.06 29.98 -12.34
CA ALA A 502 26.21 29.98 -10.89
C ALA A 502 27.45 30.78 -10.50
N VAL A 503 27.32 31.62 -9.47
CA VAL A 503 28.42 32.36 -8.83
C VAL A 503 28.59 31.81 -7.42
N VAL A 504 29.75 31.27 -7.10
CA VAL A 504 30.04 30.61 -5.82
C VAL A 504 31.01 31.46 -5.02
N HIS A 505 30.66 31.71 -3.76
CA HIS A 505 31.51 32.42 -2.79
C HIS A 505 32.01 31.41 -1.76
N PHE A 506 33.31 31.15 -1.75
CA PHE A 506 33.95 30.25 -0.79
C PHE A 506 34.26 30.98 0.53
N GLU A 507 34.59 30.22 1.58
CA GLU A 507 35.03 30.77 2.87
C GLU A 507 36.17 31.78 2.70
N ARG A 508 36.09 32.92 3.40
CA ARG A 508 37.08 34.01 3.22
C ARG A 508 38.52 33.63 3.53
N ASP A 509 38.72 32.74 4.49
CA ASP A 509 40.01 32.25 4.98
C ASP A 509 40.39 30.88 4.38
N LEU A 510 39.76 30.48 3.27
CA LEU A 510 39.88 29.13 2.70
C LEU A 510 41.34 28.65 2.56
N PHE A 511 42.20 29.43 1.90
CA PHE A 511 43.60 29.07 1.63
C PHE A 511 44.51 29.16 2.88
N GLU A 512 44.04 29.79 3.96
CA GLU A 512 44.74 29.84 5.25
C GLU A 512 44.34 28.67 6.15
N LYS A 513 43.04 28.33 6.10
CA LYS A 513 42.36 27.36 6.96
C LYS A 513 42.54 25.91 6.51
N VAL A 514 42.49 25.64 5.20
CA VAL A 514 42.52 24.26 4.66
C VAL A 514 43.96 23.80 4.40
N GLN A 515 44.30 22.63 4.94
CA GLN A 515 45.62 21.99 4.77
C GLN A 515 45.46 20.57 4.25
N TRP A 516 46.37 20.20 3.35
CA TRP A 516 46.65 18.82 2.99
C TRP A 516 47.32 18.08 4.15
N HIS A 517 47.19 16.75 4.19
CA HIS A 517 47.69 15.92 5.29
C HIS A 517 49.22 15.94 5.42
N ASP A 518 49.94 16.27 4.35
CA ASP A 518 51.40 16.47 4.36
C ASP A 518 51.83 17.81 4.99
N GLY A 519 50.87 18.69 5.31
CA GLY A 519 51.07 19.99 5.91
C GLY A 519 51.11 21.15 4.91
N SER A 520 51.04 20.89 3.59
CA SER A 520 50.88 21.96 2.60
C SER A 520 49.50 22.61 2.70
N ARG A 521 49.40 23.90 2.40
CA ARG A 521 48.11 24.60 2.34
C ARG A 521 47.44 24.35 1.00
N LEU A 522 46.11 24.44 0.97
CA LEU A 522 45.37 24.53 -0.29
C LEU A 522 45.87 25.75 -1.09
N SER A 523 45.99 25.66 -2.42
CA SER A 523 46.28 26.81 -3.28
C SER A 523 45.47 26.78 -4.57
N MET A 524 45.46 27.91 -5.29
CA MET A 524 44.82 28.00 -6.60
C MET A 524 45.44 27.03 -7.62
N GLY A 525 46.71 26.66 -7.45
CA GLY A 525 47.36 25.64 -8.28
C GLY A 525 46.69 24.27 -8.21
N ASP A 526 46.19 23.88 -7.03
CA ASP A 526 45.45 22.62 -6.83
C ASP A 526 44.15 22.61 -7.66
N ILE A 527 43.41 23.73 -7.63
CA ILE A 527 42.14 23.89 -8.34
C ILE A 527 42.36 23.93 -9.85
N MET A 528 43.31 24.73 -10.31
CA MET A 528 43.55 24.95 -11.74
C MET A 528 44.13 23.72 -12.43
N LEU A 529 44.92 22.89 -11.74
CA LEU A 529 45.38 21.62 -12.30
C LEU A 529 44.21 20.67 -12.61
N GLY A 530 43.16 20.68 -11.77
CA GLY A 530 41.92 19.94 -12.04
C GLY A 530 41.33 20.29 -13.39
N TRP A 531 41.13 21.58 -13.65
CA TRP A 531 40.65 22.09 -14.94
C TRP A 531 41.57 21.74 -16.11
N ILE A 532 42.89 21.83 -15.94
CA ILE A 532 43.84 21.44 -16.98
C ILE A 532 43.63 19.97 -17.33
N LEU A 533 43.57 19.08 -16.34
CA LEU A 533 43.43 17.64 -16.58
C LEU A 533 42.07 17.25 -17.19
N THR A 534 41.00 17.98 -16.89
CA THR A 534 39.69 17.80 -17.55
C THR A 534 39.80 18.00 -19.06
N PHE A 535 40.57 19.00 -19.52
CA PHE A 535 40.73 19.25 -20.96
C PHE A 535 41.88 18.48 -21.58
N ASP A 536 43.09 18.57 -21.02
CA ASP A 536 44.35 18.13 -21.63
C ASP A 536 44.31 16.64 -22.01
N ARG A 537 43.75 15.79 -21.14
CA ARG A 537 43.62 14.34 -21.40
C ARG A 537 42.72 13.99 -22.58
N ALA A 538 41.80 14.88 -22.95
CA ALA A 538 40.89 14.69 -24.07
C ALA A 538 41.38 15.34 -25.38
N MET A 539 42.54 16.02 -25.36
CA MET A 539 43.10 16.64 -26.56
C MET A 539 44.10 15.72 -27.24
N ASP A 540 43.89 15.36 -28.50
CA ASP A 540 44.77 14.48 -29.30
C ASP A 540 46.25 14.94 -29.30
N ALA A 541 46.49 16.24 -29.17
CA ALA A 541 47.83 16.82 -29.14
C ALA A 541 48.52 16.79 -27.76
N SER A 542 47.85 16.32 -26.71
CA SER A 542 48.43 16.19 -25.37
C SER A 542 49.32 14.95 -25.26
N VAL A 543 50.41 15.10 -24.48
CA VAL A 543 51.31 13.99 -24.13
C VAL A 543 50.64 12.96 -23.19
N ILE A 544 49.56 13.33 -22.52
CA ILE A 544 48.75 12.46 -21.67
C ILE A 544 47.38 12.16 -22.28
N PHE A 545 47.21 12.32 -23.60
CA PHE A 545 45.97 12.00 -24.29
C PHE A 545 45.46 10.58 -23.99
N ASP A 546 44.17 10.45 -23.68
CA ASP A 546 43.51 9.21 -23.30
C ASP A 546 42.18 9.05 -24.03
N GLU A 547 42.16 8.17 -25.03
CA GLU A 547 40.98 7.90 -25.86
C GLU A 547 39.77 7.44 -25.03
N SER A 548 40.00 6.78 -23.88
CA SER A 548 38.92 6.30 -23.00
C SER A 548 38.10 7.43 -22.38
N VAL A 549 38.64 8.65 -22.28
CA VAL A 549 37.91 9.78 -21.69
C VAL A 549 37.00 10.51 -22.68
N LEU A 550 37.18 10.31 -23.98
CA LEU A 550 36.48 11.06 -25.03
C LEU A 550 34.95 11.03 -24.89
N PRO A 551 34.28 9.88 -24.66
CA PRO A 551 32.81 9.86 -24.57
C PRO A 551 32.28 10.76 -23.44
N SER A 552 32.94 10.71 -22.28
CA SER A 552 32.57 11.54 -21.13
C SER A 552 32.88 13.02 -21.36
N PHE A 553 34.00 13.32 -22.03
CA PHE A 553 34.40 14.68 -22.36
C PHE A 553 33.50 15.32 -23.42
N GLU A 554 33.08 14.56 -24.43
CA GLU A 554 32.12 14.99 -25.45
C GLU A 554 30.78 15.38 -24.83
N SER A 555 30.28 14.59 -23.88
CA SER A 555 29.07 14.92 -23.11
C SER A 555 29.25 16.21 -22.29
N PHE A 556 30.41 16.38 -21.66
CA PHE A 556 30.75 17.60 -20.92
C PHE A 556 30.77 18.85 -21.82
N VAL A 557 31.49 18.84 -22.95
CA VAL A 557 31.63 20.02 -23.82
C VAL A 557 30.33 20.40 -24.56
N GLN A 558 29.38 19.46 -24.70
CA GLN A 558 28.06 19.77 -25.26
C GLN A 558 27.30 20.78 -24.42
N THR A 559 27.43 20.72 -23.09
CA THR A 559 26.66 21.56 -22.16
C THR A 559 27.50 22.65 -21.52
N PHE A 560 28.80 22.45 -21.31
CA PHE A 560 29.69 23.45 -20.74
C PHE A 560 29.82 24.69 -21.66
N ARG A 561 29.72 25.88 -21.08
CA ARG A 561 29.81 27.16 -21.82
C ARG A 561 30.97 28.04 -21.35
N GLY A 562 31.55 27.76 -20.19
CA GLY A 562 32.76 28.43 -19.71
C GLY A 562 32.77 28.62 -18.20
N PHE A 563 33.90 29.04 -17.66
CA PHE A 563 34.02 29.47 -16.26
C PHE A 563 34.90 30.71 -16.13
N ARG A 564 34.76 31.47 -15.04
CA ARG A 564 35.58 32.65 -14.77
C ARG A 564 35.88 32.78 -13.28
N ILE A 565 37.13 33.08 -12.93
CA ILE A 565 37.54 33.43 -11.57
C ILE A 565 37.37 34.93 -11.39
N ILE A 566 36.49 35.35 -10.50
CA ILE A 566 36.19 36.76 -10.21
C ILE A 566 37.19 37.31 -9.19
N SER A 567 37.50 36.51 -8.17
CA SER A 567 38.48 36.84 -7.14
C SER A 567 39.22 35.58 -6.72
N GLU A 568 40.52 35.68 -6.53
CA GLU A 568 41.37 34.56 -6.10
C GLU A 568 41.42 34.44 -4.57
N ASN A 569 41.31 35.55 -3.81
CA ASN A 569 41.27 35.53 -2.35
C ASN A 569 40.48 36.74 -1.78
N PRO A 570 39.28 36.57 -1.22
CA PRO A 570 38.55 35.31 -1.07
C PRO A 570 38.17 34.73 -2.44
N LEU A 571 38.10 33.40 -2.54
CA LEU A 571 37.76 32.73 -3.80
C LEU A 571 36.30 32.97 -4.18
N VAL A 572 36.11 33.63 -5.32
CA VAL A 572 34.80 33.81 -5.95
C VAL A 572 34.92 33.42 -7.41
N ALA A 573 34.09 32.48 -7.85
CA ALA A 573 34.15 31.97 -9.20
C ALA A 573 32.75 31.76 -9.77
N GLU A 574 32.64 31.80 -11.09
CA GLU A 574 31.38 31.57 -11.80
C GLU A 574 31.52 30.55 -12.92
N ILE A 575 30.47 29.77 -13.14
CA ILE A 575 30.38 28.75 -14.18
C ILE A 575 29.13 28.98 -15.03
N TYR A 576 29.23 28.64 -16.30
CA TYR A 576 28.20 28.79 -17.32
C TYR A 576 27.93 27.45 -17.99
N SER A 577 26.65 27.05 -18.08
CA SER A 577 26.27 25.75 -18.66
C SER A 577 24.89 25.82 -19.33
N ASP A 578 24.66 24.92 -20.28
CA ASP A 578 23.34 24.63 -20.83
C ASP A 578 22.63 23.46 -20.13
N ALA A 579 23.35 22.73 -19.27
CA ALA A 579 22.75 21.75 -18.36
C ALA A 579 22.14 22.47 -17.14
N PHE A 580 21.05 21.90 -16.61
CA PHE A 580 20.45 22.34 -15.36
C PHE A 580 19.92 21.14 -14.57
N SER A 581 19.70 21.36 -13.27
CA SER A 581 19.04 20.43 -12.35
C SER A 581 17.78 21.08 -11.78
N LEU A 582 16.81 20.27 -11.34
CA LEU A 582 15.56 20.79 -10.76
C LEU A 582 15.79 21.58 -9.46
N ASP A 583 16.82 21.22 -8.70
CA ASP A 583 17.21 21.89 -7.47
C ASP A 583 18.38 22.87 -7.75
N ALA A 584 18.21 24.14 -7.36
CA ALA A 584 19.24 25.17 -7.50
C ALA A 584 20.50 24.84 -6.67
N GLU A 585 20.33 24.10 -5.57
CA GLU A 585 21.38 23.55 -4.73
C GLU A 585 22.35 22.69 -5.53
N ALA A 586 21.84 21.80 -6.40
CA ALA A 586 22.67 20.93 -7.24
C ALA A 586 23.47 21.73 -8.28
N ILE A 587 22.88 22.81 -8.83
CA ILE A 587 23.59 23.72 -9.76
C ILE A 587 24.70 24.47 -9.03
N GLY A 588 24.41 25.00 -7.84
CA GLY A 588 25.40 25.67 -6.98
C GLY A 588 26.51 24.74 -6.51
N ALA A 589 26.17 23.50 -6.15
CA ALA A 589 27.11 22.48 -5.71
C ALA A 589 28.01 21.98 -6.84
N GLY A 590 27.45 21.74 -8.03
CA GLY A 590 28.24 21.42 -9.23
C GLY A 590 29.23 22.53 -9.58
N ALA A 591 28.81 23.79 -9.47
CA ALA A 591 29.68 24.94 -9.62
C ALA A 591 30.79 24.99 -8.57
N ALA A 592 30.46 24.72 -7.29
CA ALA A 592 31.43 24.71 -6.21
C ALA A 592 32.44 23.57 -6.34
N GLY A 593 31.98 22.37 -6.69
CA GLY A 593 32.82 21.20 -6.93
C GLY A 593 33.79 21.40 -8.10
N ALA A 594 33.38 22.15 -9.13
CA ALA A 594 34.27 22.51 -10.24
C ALA A 594 35.46 23.39 -9.83
N PHE A 595 35.43 24.01 -8.65
CA PHE A 595 36.54 24.77 -8.08
C PHE A 595 37.09 24.14 -6.79
N TRP A 596 37.00 22.81 -6.69
CA TRP A 596 37.51 22.04 -5.56
C TRP A 596 38.49 20.96 -6.04
N PRO A 597 39.66 20.76 -5.39
CA PRO A 597 40.72 19.86 -5.88
C PRO A 597 40.49 18.38 -5.50
N THR A 598 39.24 17.93 -5.59
CA THR A 598 38.86 16.52 -5.49
C THR A 598 38.48 16.06 -6.89
N TYR A 599 39.25 15.12 -7.42
CA TYR A 599 39.04 14.53 -8.73
C TYR A 599 37.97 13.43 -8.65
N GLY A 600 37.63 12.82 -9.80
CA GLY A 600 36.59 11.79 -9.86
C GLY A 600 36.81 10.56 -8.96
N PHE A 601 38.05 10.32 -8.51
CA PHE A 601 38.43 9.11 -7.76
C PHE A 601 39.27 9.41 -6.51
N GLY A 602 39.34 10.66 -6.04
CA GLY A 602 40.19 10.98 -4.90
C GLY A 602 40.55 12.46 -4.71
N PRO A 603 41.11 12.82 -3.54
CA PRO A 603 41.84 14.07 -3.38
C PRO A 603 43.12 14.06 -4.23
N GLY A 604 43.42 15.17 -4.90
CA GLY A 604 44.60 15.28 -5.75
C GLY A 604 45.35 16.59 -5.55
N PRO A 605 46.23 16.71 -4.54
CA PRO A 605 47.13 17.86 -4.46
C PRO A 605 48.01 17.93 -5.69
N TRP A 606 48.27 19.14 -6.21
CA TRP A 606 48.94 19.31 -7.50
C TRP A 606 50.30 18.62 -7.56
N HIS A 607 51.04 18.64 -6.45
CA HIS A 607 52.38 18.08 -6.36
C HIS A 607 52.37 16.55 -6.32
N THR A 608 51.29 15.92 -5.87
CA THR A 608 51.13 14.46 -5.96
C THR A 608 50.74 14.05 -7.38
N VAL A 609 49.74 14.71 -7.97
CA VAL A 609 49.23 14.39 -9.31
C VAL A 609 50.29 14.65 -10.40
N ALA A 610 51.14 15.67 -10.21
CA ALA A 610 52.27 15.97 -11.09
C ALA A 610 53.23 14.79 -11.30
N LEU A 611 53.41 13.92 -10.30
CA LEU A 611 54.25 12.72 -10.43
C LEU A 611 53.61 11.73 -11.41
N GLY A 612 52.29 11.52 -11.31
CA GLY A 612 51.55 10.69 -12.26
C GLY A 612 51.54 11.24 -13.67
N ILE A 613 51.40 12.57 -13.83
CA ILE A 613 51.49 13.24 -15.13
C ILE A 613 52.84 12.95 -15.79
N ARG A 614 53.95 13.06 -15.04
CA ARG A 614 55.29 12.74 -15.57
C ARG A 614 55.44 11.26 -15.91
N ALA A 615 54.95 10.37 -15.06
CA ALA A 615 54.99 8.93 -15.30
C ALA A 615 54.20 8.53 -16.55
N GLU A 616 53.01 9.12 -16.75
CA GLU A 616 52.20 8.87 -17.94
C GLU A 616 52.80 9.46 -19.21
N ALA A 617 53.29 10.70 -19.15
CA ALA A 617 53.96 11.34 -20.28
C ALA A 617 55.23 10.58 -20.72
N ALA A 618 55.92 9.92 -19.78
CA ALA A 618 57.06 9.07 -20.06
C ALA A 618 56.70 7.63 -20.49
N GLY A 619 55.41 7.26 -20.44
CA GLY A 619 54.95 5.90 -20.76
C GLY A 619 55.36 4.85 -19.74
N GLU A 620 55.53 5.22 -18.47
CA GLU A 620 55.93 4.32 -17.38
C GLU A 620 54.78 3.99 -16.41
N GLY A 621 53.60 4.56 -16.66
CA GLY A 621 52.35 4.24 -16.01
C GLY A 621 51.20 4.89 -16.79
N ALA A 622 49.95 4.55 -16.45
CA ALA A 622 48.79 5.24 -16.98
C ALA A 622 47.74 5.48 -15.88
N PHE A 623 47.00 6.57 -16.01
CA PHE A 623 45.93 6.96 -15.10
C PHE A 623 44.70 6.07 -15.21
N THR A 624 44.42 5.47 -16.37
CA THR A 624 43.24 4.63 -16.61
C THR A 624 43.63 3.19 -16.93
N ASP A 625 42.76 2.26 -16.56
CA ASP A 625 42.95 0.83 -16.85
C ASP A 625 42.99 0.55 -18.37
N ASP A 626 42.10 1.17 -19.15
CA ASP A 626 42.05 1.00 -20.61
C ASP A 626 43.38 1.41 -21.27
N LYS A 627 43.93 2.56 -20.87
CA LYS A 627 45.21 3.06 -21.40
C LYS A 627 46.37 2.21 -20.89
N ALA A 628 46.36 1.80 -19.62
CA ALA A 628 47.36 0.90 -19.03
C ALA A 628 47.42 -0.42 -19.80
N ALA A 629 46.28 -1.06 -20.04
CA ALA A 629 46.16 -2.30 -20.80
C ALA A 629 46.62 -2.12 -22.26
N LYS A 630 46.18 -1.05 -22.94
CA LYS A 630 46.57 -0.75 -24.34
C LYS A 630 48.07 -0.51 -24.48
N LYS A 631 48.69 0.19 -23.53
CA LYS A 631 50.12 0.53 -23.54
C LYS A 631 51.01 -0.53 -22.88
N LYS A 632 50.43 -1.54 -22.22
CA LYS A 632 51.13 -2.57 -21.43
C LYS A 632 52.03 -1.97 -20.35
N VAL A 633 51.50 -0.96 -19.66
CA VAL A 633 52.15 -0.30 -18.52
C VAL A 633 51.30 -0.48 -17.27
N GLU A 634 51.86 -0.20 -16.10
CA GLU A 634 51.12 -0.30 -14.84
C GLU A 634 50.03 0.78 -14.75
N HIS A 635 48.85 0.41 -14.27
CA HIS A 635 47.84 1.38 -13.84
C HIS A 635 48.36 2.05 -12.56
N LEU A 636 48.54 3.37 -12.61
CA LEU A 636 49.07 4.18 -11.51
C LEU A 636 48.33 3.89 -10.20
N ASN A 637 49.10 3.54 -9.17
CA ASN A 637 48.62 3.32 -7.81
C ASN A 637 49.48 4.12 -6.83
N TYR A 638 48.83 4.94 -6.01
CA TYR A 638 49.51 5.86 -5.08
C TYR A 638 49.68 5.27 -3.67
N ILE A 639 49.12 4.08 -3.39
CA ILE A 639 49.17 3.44 -2.07
C ILE A 639 49.97 2.14 -2.03
N ALA A 640 50.19 1.49 -3.17
CA ALA A 640 50.78 0.16 -3.23
C ALA A 640 51.34 -0.16 -4.62
N GLY A 641 52.10 -1.25 -4.71
CA GLY A 641 52.52 -1.83 -5.99
C GLY A 641 53.80 -1.20 -6.59
N PRO A 642 54.20 -1.67 -7.78
CA PRO A 642 55.46 -1.26 -8.44
C PRO A 642 55.48 0.23 -8.83
N THR A 643 54.32 0.85 -8.98
CA THR A 643 54.17 2.28 -9.31
C THR A 643 54.79 3.18 -8.25
N LEU A 644 54.88 2.76 -6.98
CA LEU A 644 55.51 3.55 -5.92
C LEU A 644 56.98 3.87 -6.23
N ALA A 645 57.73 2.91 -6.79
CA ALA A 645 59.14 3.12 -7.15
C ALA A 645 59.29 4.09 -8.34
N VAL A 646 58.34 4.06 -9.28
CA VAL A 646 58.27 5.02 -10.40
C VAL A 646 58.03 6.43 -9.86
N LEU A 647 57.06 6.58 -8.95
CA LEU A 647 56.73 7.86 -8.31
C LEU A 647 57.88 8.39 -7.44
N ASP A 648 58.64 7.53 -6.74
CA ASP A 648 59.84 7.91 -5.98
C ASP A 648 60.89 8.58 -6.87
N ARG A 649 61.14 8.02 -8.06
CA ARG A 649 62.09 8.62 -9.04
C ARG A 649 61.62 9.99 -9.50
N TYR A 650 60.33 10.14 -9.80
CA TYR A 650 59.79 11.43 -10.23
C TYR A 650 59.73 12.46 -9.10
N LEU A 651 59.54 12.03 -7.85
CA LEU A 651 59.63 12.91 -6.69
C LEU A 651 61.05 13.46 -6.53
N ALA A 652 62.08 12.61 -6.65
CA ALA A 652 63.47 13.04 -6.58
C ALA A 652 63.81 14.05 -7.70
N ALA A 653 63.38 13.77 -8.93
CA ALA A 653 63.57 14.67 -10.07
C ALA A 653 62.82 16.01 -9.88
N ALA A 654 61.55 15.96 -9.48
CA ALA A 654 60.74 17.14 -9.26
C ALA A 654 61.31 18.05 -8.17
N ARG A 655 61.85 17.47 -7.10
CA ARG A 655 62.52 18.21 -6.02
C ARG A 655 63.82 18.88 -6.50
N ALA A 656 64.63 18.17 -7.29
CA ALA A 656 65.88 18.72 -7.82
C ALA A 656 65.65 19.86 -8.81
N GLU A 657 64.60 19.74 -9.64
CA GLU A 657 64.23 20.71 -10.66
C GLU A 657 63.41 21.89 -10.12
N ASN A 658 62.92 21.81 -8.87
CA ASN A 658 61.86 22.67 -8.34
C ASN A 658 60.65 22.75 -9.29
N PHE A 659 60.22 21.57 -9.75
CA PHE A 659 59.29 21.42 -10.86
C PHE A 659 57.91 22.05 -10.56
N ILE A 660 57.37 22.78 -11.54
CA ILE A 660 55.99 23.27 -11.57
C ILE A 660 55.30 22.63 -12.79
N PRO A 661 54.24 21.81 -12.61
CA PRO A 661 53.52 21.22 -13.73
C PRO A 661 52.84 22.32 -14.56
N TYR A 662 52.75 22.14 -15.89
CA TYR A 662 52.13 23.10 -16.80
C TYR A 662 52.55 24.56 -16.53
N ALA A 663 53.85 24.80 -16.36
CA ALA A 663 54.40 26.07 -15.92
C ALA A 663 53.86 27.31 -16.67
N PRO A 664 53.61 27.30 -17.99
CA PRO A 664 53.02 28.45 -18.69
C PRO A 664 51.66 28.90 -18.13
N ALA A 665 50.83 27.97 -17.62
CA ALA A 665 49.56 28.29 -16.98
C ALA A 665 49.68 28.43 -15.45
N LEU A 666 50.41 27.52 -14.79
CA LEU A 666 50.38 27.41 -13.33
C LEU A 666 51.40 28.27 -12.59
N SER A 667 52.42 28.82 -13.25
CA SER A 667 53.39 29.72 -12.58
C SER A 667 52.76 31.04 -12.09
N LYS A 668 51.56 31.37 -12.58
CA LYS A 668 50.75 32.47 -12.04
C LYS A 668 50.24 32.17 -10.62
N TYR A 669 49.97 30.89 -10.32
CA TYR A 669 49.30 30.44 -9.10
C TYR A 669 50.23 29.72 -8.12
N ILE A 670 51.33 29.15 -8.61
CA ILE A 670 52.31 28.38 -7.83
C ILE A 670 53.62 29.14 -7.84
N THR A 671 54.06 29.57 -6.66
CA THR A 671 55.37 30.22 -6.52
C THR A 671 56.50 29.19 -6.48
N ALA A 672 57.71 29.60 -6.87
CA ALA A 672 58.89 28.74 -6.76
C ALA A 672 59.20 28.30 -5.32
N GLU A 673 58.83 29.11 -4.32
CA GLU A 673 58.96 28.78 -2.90
C GLU A 673 57.92 27.74 -2.46
N GLU A 674 56.67 27.90 -2.88
CA GLU A 674 55.61 26.92 -2.63
C GLU A 674 56.02 25.55 -3.21
N ALA A 675 56.46 25.52 -4.48
CA ALA A 675 56.88 24.28 -5.13
C ALA A 675 57.97 23.56 -4.32
N ARG A 676 59.03 24.27 -3.92
CA ARG A 676 60.13 23.73 -3.12
C ARG A 676 59.65 23.16 -1.79
N THR A 677 58.76 23.88 -1.13
CA THR A 677 58.20 23.50 0.16
C THR A 677 57.34 22.25 0.03
N ARG A 678 56.45 22.19 -0.96
CA ARG A 678 55.57 21.03 -1.18
C ARG A 678 56.34 19.78 -1.59
N TRP A 679 57.39 19.90 -2.40
CA TRP A 679 58.26 18.74 -2.71
C TRP A 679 58.95 18.19 -1.47
N THR A 680 59.35 19.06 -0.55
CA THR A 680 59.93 18.66 0.74
C THR A 680 58.90 17.95 1.62
N PHE A 681 57.68 18.51 1.73
CA PHE A 681 56.60 17.89 2.50
C PHE A 681 56.18 16.53 1.95
N LEU A 682 56.08 16.39 0.63
CA LEU A 682 55.76 15.09 0.01
C LEU A 682 56.87 14.07 0.19
N THR A 683 58.14 14.50 0.22
CA THR A 683 59.26 13.62 0.57
C THR A 683 59.10 13.08 1.99
N HIS A 684 58.88 13.97 2.98
CA HIS A 684 58.66 13.55 4.35
C HIS A 684 57.40 12.67 4.52
N TRP A 685 56.35 12.95 3.75
CA TRP A 685 55.14 12.12 3.73
C TRP A 685 55.44 10.70 3.25
N ARG A 686 56.16 10.60 2.12
CA ARG A 686 56.56 9.33 1.52
C ARG A 686 57.45 8.51 2.46
N GLU A 687 58.45 9.14 3.08
CA GLU A 687 59.35 8.52 4.06
C GLU A 687 58.60 8.07 5.33
N GLY A 688 57.65 8.88 5.81
CA GLY A 688 56.93 8.61 7.06
C GLY A 688 55.80 7.61 6.95
N ARG A 689 55.19 7.42 5.76
CA ARG A 689 54.00 6.56 5.58
C ARG A 689 54.11 5.51 4.49
N GLY A 690 55.11 5.59 3.62
CA GLY A 690 55.30 4.57 2.58
C GLY A 690 54.24 4.60 1.48
N HIS A 691 53.58 5.74 1.22
CA HIS A 691 52.69 5.95 0.07
C HIS A 691 52.64 7.43 -0.36
N PHE A 692 52.01 7.71 -1.50
CA PHE A 692 51.82 9.05 -2.07
C PHE A 692 50.39 9.59 -1.94
N TRP A 693 49.47 8.83 -1.34
CA TRP A 693 48.10 9.32 -1.10
C TRP A 693 48.07 10.43 -0.03
N VAL A 694 47.87 11.67 -0.46
CA VAL A 694 47.77 12.86 0.41
C VAL A 694 46.35 13.43 0.30
N GLY A 695 45.59 13.39 1.39
CA GLY A 695 44.23 13.91 1.46
C GLY A 695 44.12 15.24 2.22
N MET A 696 42.89 15.66 2.50
CA MET A 696 42.57 16.85 3.31
C MET A 696 41.38 16.65 4.27
N GLY A 697 40.85 15.43 4.32
CA GLY A 697 39.68 15.05 5.13
C GLY A 697 39.96 14.90 6.62
N PRO A 698 38.94 14.51 7.40
CA PRO A 698 39.02 14.36 8.86
C PRO A 698 39.94 13.21 9.30
N PHE A 699 40.20 12.24 8.42
CA PHE A 699 41.21 11.21 8.63
C PHE A 699 42.32 11.33 7.60
N LEU A 700 43.54 11.07 8.03
CA LEU A 700 44.66 10.81 7.13
C LEU A 700 44.85 9.31 6.95
N LEU A 701 45.34 8.90 5.78
CA LEU A 701 45.77 7.53 5.56
C LEU A 701 47.10 7.32 6.26
N GLN A 702 47.11 6.49 7.31
CA GLN A 702 48.30 6.27 8.13
C GLN A 702 49.12 5.09 7.62
N ARG A 703 48.44 3.99 7.26
CA ARG A 703 49.06 2.74 6.80
C ARG A 703 48.11 1.98 5.90
N VAL A 704 48.66 1.33 4.89
CA VAL A 704 47.97 0.36 4.04
C VAL A 704 48.79 -0.93 4.01
N SER A 705 48.14 -2.05 4.30
CA SER A 705 48.69 -3.40 4.14
C SER A 705 47.91 -4.13 3.04
N PRO A 706 48.32 -4.08 1.76
CA PRO A 706 47.58 -4.72 0.67
C PRO A 706 47.50 -6.25 0.79
N VAL A 707 48.50 -6.87 1.39
CA VAL A 707 48.57 -8.33 1.61
C VAL A 707 47.64 -8.75 2.75
N GLU A 708 47.69 -8.06 3.89
CA GLU A 708 46.84 -8.35 5.06
C GLU A 708 45.42 -7.82 4.89
N LYS A 709 45.17 -6.99 3.86
CA LYS A 709 43.90 -6.29 3.59
C LYS A 709 43.44 -5.45 4.78
N ILE A 710 44.36 -4.65 5.31
CA ILE A 710 44.16 -3.71 6.41
C ILE A 710 44.46 -2.28 5.95
N VAL A 711 43.59 -1.34 6.33
CA VAL A 711 43.77 0.10 6.12
C VAL A 711 43.60 0.81 7.47
N GLU A 712 44.57 1.64 7.83
CA GLU A 712 44.55 2.43 9.06
C GLU A 712 44.37 3.91 8.75
N LEU A 713 43.30 4.48 9.29
CA LEU A 713 42.93 5.88 9.16
C LEU A 713 43.09 6.56 10.51
N HIS A 714 43.90 7.62 10.59
CA HIS A 714 44.18 8.32 11.84
C HIS A 714 43.57 9.72 11.80
N ARG A 715 43.09 10.24 12.93
CA ARG A 715 42.50 11.57 12.97
C ARG A 715 43.50 12.63 12.52
N PHE A 716 43.08 13.48 11.60
CA PHE A 716 43.84 14.67 11.23
C PHE A 716 43.55 15.80 12.23
N SER A 717 44.51 16.07 13.12
CA SER A 717 44.32 17.00 14.24
C SER A 717 44.25 18.48 13.84
N ARG A 718 44.61 18.81 12.60
CA ARG A 718 44.54 20.16 12.03
C ARG A 718 43.33 20.36 11.10
N PHE A 719 42.42 19.38 11.03
CA PHE A 719 41.18 19.57 10.28
C PHE A 719 40.43 20.80 10.84
N PRO A 720 39.85 21.67 9.99
CA PRO A 720 39.47 23.00 10.47
C PRO A 720 38.11 23.07 11.17
N ASP A 721 37.21 22.10 10.94
CA ASP A 721 35.89 22.12 11.58
C ASP A 721 35.87 21.38 12.93
N PRO A 722 35.05 21.82 13.90
CA PRO A 722 34.80 21.06 15.13
C PRO A 722 34.10 19.73 14.81
N SER A 723 34.44 18.68 15.57
CA SER A 723 33.82 17.35 15.41
C SER A 723 32.29 17.36 15.57
N THR A 724 31.73 18.37 16.24
CA THR A 724 30.30 18.51 16.48
C THR A 724 29.48 19.05 15.29
N LYS A 725 30.12 19.54 14.21
CA LYS A 725 29.46 20.22 13.08
C LYS A 725 28.27 19.42 12.51
N TRP A 726 28.42 18.10 12.39
CA TRP A 726 27.47 17.23 11.69
C TRP A 726 26.58 16.37 12.60
N VAL A 727 26.59 16.58 13.92
CA VAL A 727 25.84 15.77 14.90
C VAL A 727 24.31 15.85 14.71
N ARG A 728 23.82 16.89 14.02
CA ARG A 728 22.39 17.02 13.67
C ARG A 728 21.85 15.85 12.81
N PHE A 729 22.73 15.09 12.16
CA PHE A 729 22.41 13.92 11.35
C PHE A 729 22.52 12.60 12.12
N ASP A 730 22.57 12.60 13.45
CA ASP A 730 22.62 11.34 14.22
C ASP A 730 21.40 10.44 14.02
N GLU A 731 20.22 11.03 13.79
CA GLU A 731 18.98 10.29 13.62
C GLU A 731 18.12 10.88 12.49
N PRO A 732 17.70 10.07 11.50
CA PRO A 732 16.79 10.53 10.47
C PRO A 732 15.39 10.69 11.04
N ARG A 733 14.75 11.84 10.78
CA ARG A 733 13.36 12.13 11.20
C ARG A 733 12.33 11.46 10.29
N LEU A 734 12.39 10.14 10.11
CA LEU A 734 11.46 9.38 9.25
C LEU A 734 10.01 9.50 9.77
N ALA A 735 9.11 9.99 8.92
CA ALA A 735 7.72 10.17 9.31
C ALA A 735 6.99 8.81 9.42
N THR A 736 6.07 8.70 10.37
CA THR A 736 5.09 7.63 10.46
C THR A 736 3.73 8.21 10.15
N VAL A 737 3.09 7.72 9.08
CA VAL A 737 1.78 8.18 8.64
C VAL A 737 0.74 7.16 9.05
N THR A 738 -0.33 7.61 9.70
CA THR A 738 -1.51 6.82 9.98
C THR A 738 -2.72 7.54 9.41
N ALA A 739 -3.51 6.85 8.61
CA ALA A 739 -4.79 7.35 8.14
C ALA A 739 -5.91 6.60 8.86
N SER A 740 -7.00 7.29 9.15
CA SER A 740 -8.19 6.74 9.79
C SER A 740 -9.43 7.41 9.22
N GLY A 741 -10.56 6.70 9.20
CA GLY A 741 -11.79 7.24 8.65
C GLY A 741 -12.93 6.25 8.76
N PRO A 742 -14.08 6.55 8.14
CA PRO A 742 -15.25 5.70 8.24
C PRO A 742 -14.97 4.34 7.58
N SER A 743 -15.32 3.25 8.28
CA SER A 743 -15.26 1.89 7.74
C SER A 743 -16.24 1.67 6.57
N THR A 744 -17.16 2.61 6.34
CA THR A 744 -18.17 2.57 5.29
C THR A 744 -18.38 3.97 4.72
N VAL A 745 -18.19 4.10 3.41
CA VAL A 745 -18.45 5.34 2.66
C VAL A 745 -19.77 5.17 1.91
N ARG A 746 -20.72 6.08 2.13
CA ARG A 746 -21.97 6.09 1.38
C ARG A 746 -21.76 6.80 0.05
N ILE A 747 -22.05 6.09 -1.04
CA ILE A 747 -21.94 6.62 -2.40
C ILE A 747 -22.90 7.81 -2.53
N GLY A 748 -22.38 8.99 -2.86
CA GLY A 748 -23.16 10.23 -2.97
C GLY A 748 -23.32 11.02 -1.68
N GLU A 749 -22.67 10.61 -0.59
CA GLU A 749 -22.51 11.45 0.61
C GLU A 749 -21.05 11.91 0.76
N MET A 750 -20.85 12.93 1.58
CA MET A 750 -19.52 13.42 1.95
C MET A 750 -18.83 12.41 2.89
N ALA A 751 -17.54 12.15 2.68
CA ALA A 751 -16.74 11.28 3.55
C ALA A 751 -15.44 11.97 3.95
N THR A 752 -15.13 11.97 5.25
CA THR A 752 -13.91 12.60 5.79
C THR A 752 -13.00 11.55 6.43
N PHE A 753 -11.71 11.63 6.11
CA PHE A 753 -10.64 10.83 6.67
C PHE A 753 -9.64 11.75 7.37
N GLU A 754 -9.10 11.30 8.49
CA GLU A 754 -8.07 11.97 9.28
C GLU A 754 -6.72 11.27 9.07
N VAL A 755 -5.69 12.04 8.79
CA VAL A 755 -4.32 11.61 8.58
C VAL A 755 -3.45 12.25 9.67
N ARG A 756 -2.75 11.41 10.43
CA ARG A 756 -1.76 11.85 11.41
C ARG A 756 -0.37 11.48 10.94
N ILE A 757 0.55 12.42 11.08
CA ILE A 757 1.97 12.26 10.74
C ILE A 757 2.76 12.47 12.02
N THR A 758 3.56 11.49 12.40
CA THR A 758 4.29 11.49 13.67
C THR A 758 5.75 11.07 13.50
N PHE A 759 6.59 11.43 14.46
CA PHE A 759 7.96 10.90 14.61
C PHE A 759 8.15 10.49 16.07
N LYS A 760 8.54 9.22 16.31
CA LYS A 760 8.62 8.62 17.66
C LYS A 760 7.35 8.87 18.51
N GLY A 761 6.17 8.79 17.87
CA GLY A 761 4.87 8.98 18.51
C GLY A 761 4.47 10.44 18.80
N ARG A 762 5.30 11.43 18.46
CA ARG A 762 4.98 12.86 18.61
C ARG A 762 4.54 13.46 17.26
N PRO A 763 3.63 14.46 17.23
CA PRO A 763 3.23 15.12 15.99
C PRO A 763 4.44 15.66 15.22
N TYR A 764 4.44 15.43 13.92
CA TYR A 764 5.45 16.00 13.03
C TYR A 764 5.16 17.50 12.83
N ALA A 765 6.20 18.34 12.83
CA ALA A 765 5.99 19.77 12.65
C ALA A 765 5.42 20.06 11.26
N ALA A 766 4.31 20.81 11.19
CA ALA A 766 3.61 21.08 9.94
C ALA A 766 4.49 21.75 8.86
N GLY A 767 5.39 22.66 9.27
CA GLY A 767 6.33 23.34 8.36
C GLY A 767 7.41 22.43 7.79
N ASP A 768 7.64 21.25 8.40
CA ASP A 768 8.58 20.24 7.92
C ASP A 768 7.90 19.24 6.95
N ILE A 769 6.59 19.31 6.74
CA ILE A 769 5.88 18.47 5.76
C ILE A 769 5.78 19.25 4.45
N GLU A 770 6.34 18.69 3.38
CA GLU A 770 6.29 19.29 2.05
C GLU A 770 4.91 19.11 1.43
N GLU A 771 4.41 17.88 1.44
CA GLU A 771 3.16 17.52 0.79
C GLU A 771 2.53 16.28 1.42
N VAL A 772 1.20 16.23 1.43
CA VAL A 772 0.43 15.02 1.76
C VAL A 772 -0.55 14.76 0.63
N LYS A 773 -0.28 13.73 -0.17
CA LYS A 773 -1.13 13.30 -1.29
C LYS A 773 -2.03 12.15 -0.90
N TYR A 774 -3.11 11.96 -1.65
CA TYR A 774 -3.94 10.77 -1.56
C TYR A 774 -4.24 10.17 -2.93
N LEU A 775 -4.48 8.86 -2.94
CA LEU A 775 -5.00 8.09 -4.07
C LEU A 775 -6.19 7.26 -3.57
N LEU A 776 -7.38 7.49 -4.13
CA LEU A 776 -8.60 6.76 -3.80
C LEU A 776 -8.92 5.76 -4.91
N PHE A 777 -8.88 4.48 -4.57
CA PHE A 777 -9.21 3.37 -5.45
C PHE A 777 -10.58 2.78 -5.13
N ASP A 778 -11.30 2.31 -6.14
CA ASP A 778 -12.56 1.57 -5.96
C ASP A 778 -12.34 0.05 -5.79
N ALA A 779 -13.46 -0.69 -5.71
CA ALA A 779 -13.46 -2.14 -5.57
C ALA A 779 -12.84 -2.91 -6.76
N LYS A 780 -12.70 -2.26 -7.93
CA LYS A 780 -12.04 -2.83 -9.11
C LYS A 780 -10.57 -2.43 -9.19
N SER A 781 -10.03 -1.84 -8.13
CA SER A 781 -8.69 -1.25 -8.09
C SER A 781 -8.48 -0.14 -9.13
N GLN A 782 -9.55 0.54 -9.57
CA GLN A 782 -9.42 1.70 -10.46
C GLN A 782 -9.26 2.98 -9.64
N LEU A 783 -8.35 3.86 -10.08
CA LEU A 783 -8.15 5.16 -9.45
C LEU A 783 -9.37 6.07 -9.72
N VAL A 784 -10.07 6.42 -8.64
CA VAL A 784 -11.29 7.25 -8.66
C VAL A 784 -10.96 8.71 -8.41
N ALA A 785 -10.07 9.01 -7.46
CA ALA A 785 -9.66 10.38 -7.19
C ALA A 785 -8.23 10.42 -6.66
N ASN A 786 -7.56 11.53 -6.88
CA ASN A 786 -6.30 11.88 -6.24
C ASN A 786 -6.31 13.38 -5.88
N GLY A 787 -5.37 13.81 -5.07
CA GLY A 787 -5.24 15.21 -4.66
C GLY A 787 -4.35 15.37 -3.44
N ALA A 788 -4.35 16.57 -2.86
CA ALA A 788 -3.62 16.88 -1.63
C ALA A 788 -4.57 16.96 -0.42
N ALA A 789 -4.07 16.57 0.75
CA ALA A 789 -4.78 16.73 2.01
C ALA A 789 -4.73 18.18 2.49
N GLN A 790 -5.76 18.60 3.23
CA GLN A 790 -5.81 19.92 3.85
C GLN A 790 -5.28 19.85 5.27
N HIS A 791 -4.39 20.77 5.64
CA HIS A 791 -3.84 20.84 6.99
C HIS A 791 -4.86 21.46 7.97
N ALA A 792 -5.14 20.77 9.08
CA ALA A 792 -6.10 21.19 10.10
C ALA A 792 -5.57 20.94 11.52
N GLY A 793 -4.87 21.91 12.10
CA GLY A 793 -4.32 21.81 13.47
C GLY A 793 -3.08 20.91 13.55
N GLU A 794 -3.15 19.79 14.29
CA GLU A 794 -2.07 18.78 14.39
C GLU A 794 -2.28 17.58 13.44
N ALA A 795 -3.34 17.58 12.64
CA ALA A 795 -3.68 16.51 11.71
C ALA A 795 -3.98 17.07 10.31
N TRP A 796 -3.99 16.17 9.33
CA TRP A 796 -4.37 16.44 7.96
C TRP A 796 -5.74 15.81 7.71
N THR A 797 -6.62 16.51 7.02
CA THR A 797 -7.98 16.05 6.73
C THR A 797 -8.18 15.88 5.23
N LEU A 798 -8.81 14.77 4.87
CA LEU A 798 -9.19 14.40 3.51
C LEU A 798 -10.71 14.32 3.44
N THR A 799 -11.34 15.29 2.79
CA THR A 799 -12.80 15.34 2.64
C THR A 799 -13.19 15.10 1.19
N PHE A 800 -13.89 14.00 0.94
CA PHE A 800 -14.43 13.63 -0.36
C PHE A 800 -15.85 14.16 -0.51
N ALA A 801 -16.06 15.03 -1.49
CA ALA A 801 -17.37 15.53 -1.84
C ALA A 801 -18.28 14.42 -2.42
N PRO A 802 -19.61 14.56 -2.33
CA PRO A 802 -20.59 13.64 -2.93
C PRO A 802 -20.29 13.23 -4.38
N GLU A 803 -19.78 14.14 -5.20
CA GLU A 803 -19.45 13.92 -6.61
C GLU A 803 -18.30 12.91 -6.77
N VAL A 804 -17.33 12.94 -5.85
CA VAL A 804 -16.22 11.99 -5.83
C VAL A 804 -16.68 10.62 -5.34
N THR A 805 -17.47 10.57 -4.27
CA THR A 805 -17.97 9.29 -3.74
C THR A 805 -18.97 8.61 -4.68
N ARG A 806 -19.69 9.36 -5.52
CA ARG A 806 -20.53 8.82 -6.62
C ARG A 806 -19.77 8.01 -7.66
N ARG A 807 -18.47 8.28 -7.84
CA ARG A 807 -17.62 7.54 -8.79
C ARG A 807 -17.10 6.21 -8.22
N LEU A 808 -17.31 5.91 -6.94
CA LEU A 808 -16.90 4.65 -6.34
C LEU A 808 -17.82 3.50 -6.79
N SER A 809 -17.23 2.40 -7.25
CA SER A 809 -17.95 1.13 -7.41
C SER A 809 -18.33 0.55 -6.04
N PRO A 810 -19.54 -0.01 -5.87
CA PRO A 810 -19.91 -0.71 -4.64
C PRO A 810 -18.92 -1.82 -4.29
N GLY A 811 -18.46 -1.89 -3.03
CA GLY A 811 -17.47 -2.86 -2.60
C GLY A 811 -16.37 -2.25 -1.72
N SER A 812 -15.21 -2.91 -1.64
CA SER A 812 -14.07 -2.40 -0.85
C SER A 812 -13.34 -1.31 -1.60
N SER A 813 -13.43 -0.05 -1.17
CA SER A 813 -12.54 1.01 -1.63
C SER A 813 -11.29 1.08 -0.76
N ARG A 814 -10.21 1.58 -1.35
CA ARG A 814 -8.89 1.73 -0.70
C ARG A 814 -8.41 3.16 -0.87
N LEU A 815 -8.20 3.85 0.24
CA LEU A 815 -7.55 5.15 0.31
C LEU A 815 -6.08 4.95 0.67
N GLU A 816 -5.20 5.37 -0.21
CA GLU A 816 -3.77 5.44 0.06
C GLU A 816 -3.38 6.90 0.29
N VAL A 817 -2.52 7.14 1.27
CA VAL A 817 -2.03 8.46 1.67
C VAL A 817 -0.51 8.42 1.63
N ILE A 818 0.09 9.45 1.05
CA ILE A 818 1.52 9.58 0.84
C ILE A 818 1.94 10.91 1.48
N ALA A 819 2.85 10.90 2.45
CA ALA A 819 3.40 12.10 3.03
C ALA A 819 4.88 12.24 2.67
N VAL A 820 5.28 13.44 2.25
CA VAL A 820 6.67 13.80 1.94
C VAL A 820 7.11 14.86 2.94
N SER A 821 8.26 14.63 3.57
CA SER A 821 8.87 15.54 4.55
C SER A 821 10.01 16.33 3.90
N ARG A 822 10.19 17.58 4.31
CA ARG A 822 11.36 18.41 3.97
C ARG A 822 12.61 18.00 4.74
N ALA A 823 12.43 17.35 5.90
CA ALA A 823 13.55 16.90 6.73
C ALA A 823 14.09 15.53 6.30
N VAL A 824 13.28 14.72 5.60
CA VAL A 824 13.67 13.42 5.04
C VAL A 824 12.89 13.18 3.75
N SER A 825 13.59 12.96 2.63
CA SER A 825 13.00 12.83 1.29
C SER A 825 12.26 11.51 1.04
N ILE A 826 12.37 10.55 1.97
CA ILE A 826 11.70 9.24 1.83
C ILE A 826 10.20 9.39 2.10
N PRO A 827 9.32 9.09 1.12
CA PRO A 827 7.88 9.20 1.30
C PRO A 827 7.38 8.14 2.28
N SER A 828 6.41 8.54 3.08
CA SER A 828 5.76 7.67 4.07
C SER A 828 4.33 7.38 3.65
N PHE A 829 3.92 6.11 3.72
CA PHE A 829 2.64 5.64 3.18
C PHE A 829 1.69 5.18 4.29
N ALA A 830 0.40 5.43 4.11
CA ALA A 830 -0.66 4.83 4.91
C ALA A 830 -1.80 4.38 4.01
N THR A 831 -2.44 3.25 4.34
CA THR A 831 -3.59 2.74 3.60
C THR A 831 -4.77 2.53 4.53
N VAL A 832 -5.96 2.98 4.11
CA VAL A 832 -7.23 2.75 4.79
C VAL A 832 -8.19 2.10 3.81
N SER A 833 -8.79 0.99 4.21
CA SER A 833 -9.87 0.37 3.45
C SER A 833 -11.22 0.77 4.03
N SER A 834 -12.18 1.08 3.15
CA SER A 834 -13.56 1.38 3.53
C SER A 834 -14.52 0.67 2.58
N ARG A 835 -15.74 0.38 3.03
CA ARG A 835 -16.75 -0.23 2.15
C ARG A 835 -17.63 0.85 1.51
N ALA A 836 -17.58 0.99 0.20
CA ALA A 836 -18.50 1.84 -0.56
C ALA A 836 -19.87 1.16 -0.66
N VAL A 837 -20.92 1.81 -0.13
CA VAL A 837 -22.30 1.29 -0.13
C VAL A 837 -23.26 2.23 -0.88
N PRO A 838 -24.18 1.69 -1.70
CA PRO A 838 -25.19 2.49 -2.39
C PRO A 838 -26.16 3.21 -1.43
N GLU A 839 -26.82 4.24 -1.94
CA GLU A 839 -27.83 5.03 -1.23
C GLU A 839 -29.02 4.16 -0.74
N THR A 840 -29.42 4.36 0.52
CA THR A 840 -30.39 3.51 1.25
C THR A 840 -31.76 3.45 0.56
N LEU A 841 -32.17 4.51 -0.13
CA LEU A 841 -33.47 4.60 -0.80
C LEU A 841 -33.55 3.68 -2.04
N VAL A 842 -32.49 3.66 -2.86
CA VAL A 842 -32.41 2.78 -4.03
C VAL A 842 -32.35 1.32 -3.60
N ARG A 843 -31.66 1.03 -2.49
CA ARG A 843 -31.59 -0.31 -1.91
C ARG A 843 -32.96 -0.81 -1.42
N ILE A 844 -33.77 0.04 -0.78
CA ILE A 844 -35.14 -0.32 -0.35
C ILE A 844 -36.06 -0.50 -1.55
N VAL A 845 -36.03 0.39 -2.54
CA VAL A 845 -36.93 0.33 -3.71
C VAL A 845 -36.64 -0.90 -4.59
N SER A 846 -35.36 -1.15 -4.89
CA SER A 846 -34.95 -2.31 -5.70
C SER A 846 -35.23 -3.64 -5.00
N TYR A 847 -34.97 -3.69 -3.68
CA TYR A 847 -35.27 -4.86 -2.86
C TYR A 847 -36.78 -5.11 -2.78
N SER A 848 -37.57 -4.07 -2.48
CA SER A 848 -39.03 -4.16 -2.37
C SER A 848 -39.65 -4.62 -3.69
N ALA A 849 -39.17 -4.12 -4.83
CA ALA A 849 -39.66 -4.54 -6.15
C ALA A 849 -39.35 -6.02 -6.42
N THR A 850 -38.10 -6.45 -6.18
CA THR A 850 -37.70 -7.86 -6.39
C THR A 850 -38.45 -8.81 -5.46
N ARG A 851 -38.65 -8.40 -4.20
CA ARG A 851 -39.38 -9.21 -3.23
C ARG A 851 -40.86 -9.28 -3.52
N LEU A 852 -41.48 -8.19 -3.97
CA LEU A 852 -42.89 -8.17 -4.33
C LEU A 852 -43.19 -9.12 -5.50
N VAL A 853 -42.27 -9.24 -6.48
CA VAL A 853 -42.35 -10.24 -7.55
C VAL A 853 -42.20 -11.66 -7.01
N ALA A 854 -41.20 -11.92 -6.17
CA ALA A 854 -40.98 -13.25 -5.59
C ALA A 854 -42.16 -13.70 -4.72
N LEU A 855 -42.73 -12.79 -3.93
CA LEU A 855 -43.90 -13.02 -3.08
C LEU A 855 -45.14 -13.31 -3.92
N PHE A 856 -45.37 -12.53 -4.98
CA PHE A 856 -46.46 -12.75 -5.92
C PHE A 856 -46.38 -14.14 -6.56
N LEU A 857 -45.20 -14.55 -7.03
CA LEU A 857 -44.98 -15.90 -7.56
C LEU A 857 -45.23 -16.99 -6.50
N THR A 858 -44.79 -16.77 -5.27
CA THR A 858 -45.02 -17.72 -4.15
C THR A 858 -46.52 -17.89 -3.87
N VAL A 859 -47.28 -16.80 -3.85
CA VAL A 859 -48.74 -16.84 -3.66
C VAL A 859 -49.43 -17.56 -4.82
N VAL A 860 -49.05 -17.26 -6.06
CA VAL A 860 -49.61 -17.93 -7.25
C VAL A 860 -49.40 -19.44 -7.17
N VAL A 861 -48.18 -19.87 -6.84
CA VAL A 861 -47.85 -21.30 -6.68
C VAL A 861 -48.63 -21.93 -5.52
N GLY A 862 -48.65 -21.29 -4.35
CA GLY A 862 -49.36 -21.80 -3.17
C GLY A 862 -50.87 -21.92 -3.36
N VAL A 863 -51.50 -20.92 -3.98
CA VAL A 863 -52.93 -20.92 -4.31
C VAL A 863 -53.23 -22.00 -5.35
N TYR A 864 -52.40 -22.16 -6.39
CA TYR A 864 -52.60 -23.20 -7.39
C TYR A 864 -52.46 -24.61 -6.80
N LEU A 865 -51.44 -24.85 -5.96
CA LEU A 865 -51.28 -26.11 -5.24
C LEU A 865 -52.49 -26.40 -4.35
N THR A 866 -53.02 -25.40 -3.64
CA THR A 866 -54.23 -25.54 -2.81
C THR A 866 -55.43 -25.98 -3.66
N ILE A 867 -55.63 -25.36 -4.82
CA ILE A 867 -56.70 -25.72 -5.76
C ILE A 867 -56.53 -27.17 -6.25
N LEU A 868 -55.30 -27.58 -6.60
CA LEU A 868 -55.01 -28.94 -7.04
C LEU A 868 -55.27 -29.97 -5.94
N VAL A 869 -54.79 -29.72 -4.72
CA VAL A 869 -54.95 -30.61 -3.56
C VAL A 869 -56.41 -30.73 -3.17
N ALA A 870 -57.14 -29.61 -3.06
CA ALA A 870 -58.53 -29.63 -2.65
C ALA A 870 -59.47 -30.28 -3.68
N ASN A 871 -59.09 -30.28 -4.95
CA ASN A 871 -59.80 -31.02 -6.00
C ASN A 871 -59.25 -32.45 -6.19
N MET A 872 -58.37 -32.92 -5.31
CA MET A 872 -57.74 -34.25 -5.37
C MET A 872 -57.13 -34.55 -6.75
N GLY A 873 -56.46 -33.57 -7.36
CA GLY A 873 -55.86 -33.71 -8.69
C GLY A 873 -56.88 -33.91 -9.82
N GLY A 874 -58.14 -33.51 -9.63
CA GLY A 874 -59.24 -33.70 -10.57
C GLY A 874 -60.17 -34.87 -10.23
N TYR A 875 -59.86 -35.66 -9.19
CA TYR A 875 -60.72 -36.78 -8.78
C TYR A 875 -62.10 -36.31 -8.27
N VAL A 876 -62.20 -35.09 -7.74
CA VAL A 876 -63.49 -34.49 -7.34
C VAL A 876 -64.46 -34.37 -8.52
N ASP A 877 -63.98 -34.25 -9.77
CA ASP A 877 -64.84 -34.26 -10.96
C ASP A 877 -65.53 -35.61 -11.16
N VAL A 878 -64.86 -36.71 -10.81
CA VAL A 878 -65.42 -38.07 -10.87
C VAL A 878 -66.55 -38.21 -9.85
N ILE A 879 -66.33 -37.69 -8.64
CA ILE A 879 -67.34 -37.67 -7.57
C ILE A 879 -68.55 -36.82 -8.00
N LYS A 880 -68.32 -35.59 -8.50
CA LYS A 880 -69.40 -34.71 -8.95
C LYS A 880 -70.18 -35.28 -10.14
N ARG A 881 -69.53 -35.95 -11.09
CA ARG A 881 -70.22 -36.64 -12.20
C ARG A 881 -71.06 -37.82 -11.71
N ALA A 882 -70.59 -38.56 -10.71
CA ALA A 882 -71.36 -39.62 -10.06
C ALA A 882 -72.59 -39.04 -9.33
N GLU A 883 -72.43 -37.97 -8.56
CA GLU A 883 -73.52 -37.25 -7.89
C GLU A 883 -74.56 -36.70 -8.88
N ILE A 884 -74.13 -36.10 -9.99
CA ILE A 884 -75.03 -35.58 -11.04
C ILE A 884 -75.82 -36.72 -11.68
N ARG A 885 -75.15 -37.84 -12.01
CA ARG A 885 -75.81 -39.02 -12.59
C ARG A 885 -76.86 -39.58 -11.63
N GLU A 886 -76.49 -39.78 -10.37
CA GLU A 886 -77.39 -40.28 -9.34
C GLU A 886 -78.55 -39.31 -9.09
N GLY A 887 -78.28 -38.01 -8.97
CA GLY A 887 -79.30 -36.97 -8.77
C GLY A 887 -80.23 -36.77 -9.97
N ALA A 888 -79.75 -36.97 -11.22
CA ALA A 888 -80.59 -36.95 -12.41
C ALA A 888 -81.51 -38.18 -12.45
N ILE A 889 -81.00 -39.36 -12.10
CA ILE A 889 -81.79 -40.59 -11.97
C ILE A 889 -82.87 -40.42 -10.88
N PHE A 890 -82.51 -39.93 -9.70
CA PHE A 890 -83.46 -39.69 -8.60
C PHE A 890 -84.53 -38.66 -8.95
N ARG A 891 -84.20 -37.56 -9.63
CA ARG A 891 -85.20 -36.55 -10.07
C ARG A 891 -86.19 -37.12 -11.07
N VAL A 892 -85.74 -37.98 -11.98
CA VAL A 892 -86.62 -38.66 -12.95
C VAL A 892 -87.49 -39.72 -12.27
N LEU A 893 -86.95 -40.46 -11.29
CA LEU A 893 -87.73 -41.41 -10.48
C LEU A 893 -88.75 -40.72 -9.57
N ALA A 894 -88.44 -39.51 -9.08
CA ALA A 894 -89.29 -38.74 -8.19
C ALA A 894 -90.40 -37.94 -8.92
N ASP A 895 -90.31 -37.76 -10.24
CA ASP A 895 -91.34 -37.08 -11.05
C ASP A 895 -92.31 -38.10 -11.70
N PRO A 896 -93.57 -38.17 -11.24
CA PRO A 896 -94.57 -39.11 -11.78
C PRO A 896 -94.87 -38.93 -13.27
N LYS A 897 -94.63 -37.73 -13.83
CA LYS A 897 -94.82 -37.46 -15.26
C LYS A 897 -93.72 -38.09 -16.11
N MET A 898 -92.48 -38.11 -15.60
CA MET A 898 -91.33 -38.67 -16.30
C MET A 898 -91.35 -40.21 -16.27
N MET A 899 -91.84 -40.82 -15.19
CA MET A 899 -91.99 -42.27 -15.09
C MET A 899 -93.02 -42.89 -16.05
N ARG A 900 -93.91 -42.08 -16.65
CA ARG A 900 -94.89 -42.54 -17.65
C ARG A 900 -94.33 -42.61 -19.08
N LEU A 901 -93.13 -42.08 -19.32
CA LEU A 901 -92.49 -42.09 -20.63
C LEU A 901 -91.88 -43.49 -20.95
N PRO A 902 -91.78 -43.87 -22.25
CA PRO A 902 -91.05 -45.07 -22.70
C PRO A 902 -89.62 -45.13 -22.15
N SER A 903 -89.10 -46.35 -21.92
CA SER A 903 -87.80 -46.54 -21.24
C SER A 903 -86.63 -45.90 -21.97
N ASP A 904 -86.66 -45.91 -23.30
CA ASP A 904 -85.69 -45.29 -24.20
C ASP A 904 -85.75 -43.76 -24.16
N GLU A 905 -86.96 -43.18 -24.06
CA GLU A 905 -87.12 -41.72 -23.97
C GLU A 905 -86.74 -41.18 -22.57
N ARG A 906 -87.01 -41.95 -21.50
CA ARG A 906 -86.49 -41.63 -20.15
C ARG A 906 -84.97 -41.64 -20.11
N ALA A 907 -84.33 -42.63 -20.74
CA ALA A 907 -82.87 -42.71 -20.79
C ALA A 907 -82.26 -41.49 -21.49
N ARG A 908 -82.82 -41.05 -22.63
CA ARG A 908 -82.37 -39.82 -23.33
C ARG A 908 -82.55 -38.57 -22.48
N ARG A 909 -83.67 -38.44 -21.77
CA ARG A 909 -83.93 -37.30 -20.87
C ARG A 909 -82.97 -37.27 -19.68
N ILE A 910 -82.63 -38.43 -19.10
CA ILE A 910 -81.61 -38.54 -18.05
C ILE A 910 -80.24 -38.11 -18.59
N GLU A 911 -79.83 -38.60 -19.77
CA GLU A 911 -78.59 -38.18 -20.42
C GLU A 911 -78.56 -36.69 -20.75
N GLU A 912 -79.67 -36.13 -21.22
CA GLU A 912 -79.80 -34.69 -21.48
C GLU A 912 -79.66 -33.88 -20.19
N MET A 913 -80.30 -34.29 -19.10
CA MET A 913 -80.17 -33.66 -17.79
C MET A 913 -78.73 -33.75 -17.25
N ILE A 914 -78.09 -34.92 -17.37
CA ILE A 914 -76.67 -35.10 -17.00
C ILE A 914 -75.79 -34.17 -17.82
N ARG A 915 -75.96 -34.11 -19.15
CA ARG A 915 -75.17 -33.26 -20.04
C ARG A 915 -75.34 -31.78 -19.70
N LEU A 916 -76.57 -31.33 -19.45
CA LEU A 916 -76.87 -29.95 -19.08
C LEU A 916 -76.26 -29.57 -17.71
N ASP A 917 -76.32 -30.47 -16.73
CA ASP A 917 -75.71 -30.25 -15.41
C ASP A 917 -74.16 -30.30 -15.47
N GLU A 918 -73.58 -31.19 -16.28
CA GLU A 918 -72.15 -31.23 -16.55
C GLU A 918 -71.66 -29.96 -17.27
N GLU A 919 -72.44 -29.43 -18.23
CA GLU A 919 -72.13 -28.18 -18.93
C GLU A 919 -72.26 -26.96 -18.01
N ARG A 920 -73.31 -26.92 -17.16
CA ARG A 920 -73.53 -25.85 -16.17
C ARG A 920 -72.39 -25.75 -15.15
N LEU A 921 -71.84 -26.88 -14.70
CA LEU A 921 -70.71 -26.94 -13.77
C LEU A 921 -69.35 -26.89 -14.49
N GLY A 922 -69.34 -26.80 -15.83
CA GLY A 922 -68.15 -26.77 -16.66
C GLY A 922 -67.36 -28.08 -16.68
N LEU A 923 -67.91 -29.18 -16.17
CA LEU A 923 -67.28 -30.50 -16.11
C LEU A 923 -66.91 -31.03 -17.50
N ASN A 924 -67.52 -30.50 -18.56
CA ASN A 924 -67.19 -30.75 -19.97
C ASN A 924 -65.84 -30.16 -20.43
N ARG A 925 -65.16 -29.34 -19.62
CA ARG A 925 -63.82 -28.79 -19.92
C ARG A 925 -62.73 -29.53 -19.14
N PRO A 926 -61.50 -29.66 -19.71
CA PRO A 926 -60.37 -30.27 -19.01
C PRO A 926 -60.13 -29.64 -17.63
N PHE A 927 -59.86 -30.46 -16.61
CA PHE A 927 -59.63 -30.02 -15.23
C PHE A 927 -58.55 -28.93 -15.15
N ILE A 928 -57.43 -29.09 -15.86
CA ILE A 928 -56.34 -28.10 -15.87
C ILE A 928 -56.84 -26.73 -16.36
N ALA A 929 -57.63 -26.69 -17.44
CA ALA A 929 -58.19 -25.44 -17.95
C ALA A 929 -59.12 -24.77 -16.93
N ARG A 930 -59.94 -25.54 -16.21
CA ARG A 930 -60.79 -25.01 -15.12
C ARG A 930 -59.98 -24.58 -13.90
N SER A 931 -58.94 -25.32 -13.53
CA SER A 931 -58.06 -25.00 -12.41
C SER A 931 -57.31 -23.68 -12.61
N LEU A 932 -56.95 -23.33 -13.86
CA LEU A 932 -56.36 -22.03 -14.19
C LEU A 932 -57.38 -20.89 -14.12
N VAL A 933 -58.64 -21.14 -14.45
CA VAL A 933 -59.74 -20.17 -14.24
C VAL A 933 -59.99 -19.98 -12.74
N TYR A 934 -60.00 -21.05 -11.94
CA TYR A 934 -60.09 -20.97 -10.49
C TYR A 934 -58.88 -20.25 -9.89
N LEU A 935 -57.67 -20.45 -10.42
CA LEU A 935 -56.49 -19.69 -10.00
C LEU A 935 -56.68 -18.20 -10.27
N ARG A 936 -57.09 -17.82 -11.49
CA ARG A 936 -57.37 -16.41 -11.82
C ARG A 936 -58.42 -15.82 -10.88
N ASP A 937 -59.52 -16.53 -10.65
CA ASP A 937 -60.63 -16.06 -9.83
C ASP A 937 -60.24 -16.00 -8.34
N ALA A 938 -59.45 -16.96 -7.84
CA ALA A 938 -58.84 -16.93 -6.51
C ALA A 938 -57.86 -15.76 -6.35
N LEU A 939 -57.07 -15.45 -7.39
CA LEU A 939 -56.13 -14.33 -7.40
C LEU A 939 -56.80 -12.96 -7.21
N VAL A 940 -58.08 -12.85 -7.61
CA VAL A 940 -58.92 -11.65 -7.44
C VAL A 940 -60.00 -11.82 -6.36
N LEU A 941 -59.85 -12.80 -5.46
CA LEU A 941 -60.75 -13.11 -4.33
C LEU A 941 -62.21 -13.39 -4.73
N ARG A 942 -62.44 -13.93 -5.93
CA ARG A 942 -63.74 -14.48 -6.38
C ARG A 942 -63.81 -15.96 -5.99
N LEU A 943 -64.16 -16.22 -4.73
CA LEU A 943 -64.11 -17.56 -4.11
C LEU A 943 -65.36 -18.44 -4.33
N GLY A 944 -66.32 -18.00 -5.15
CA GLY A 944 -67.52 -18.78 -5.46
C GLY A 944 -68.59 -18.76 -4.36
N PHE A 945 -69.48 -19.76 -4.42
CA PHE A 945 -70.63 -19.93 -3.53
C PHE A 945 -70.49 -21.21 -2.68
N ALA A 946 -70.87 -21.12 -1.41
CA ALA A 946 -70.98 -22.24 -0.49
C ALA A 946 -72.18 -23.13 -0.84
N GLU A 947 -72.03 -24.44 -0.64
CA GLU A 947 -73.06 -25.42 -0.97
C GLU A 947 -74.07 -25.59 0.17
N ARG A 948 -73.60 -25.52 1.42
CA ARG A 948 -74.36 -25.86 2.63
C ARG A 948 -74.27 -24.80 3.72
N MET A 949 -73.31 -23.87 3.62
CA MET A 949 -73.12 -22.78 4.58
C MET A 949 -73.68 -21.44 4.08
N ASN A 950 -74.09 -20.58 5.03
CA ASN A 950 -74.48 -19.20 4.77
C ASN A 950 -73.71 -18.26 5.72
N SER A 951 -73.54 -17.01 5.32
CA SER A 951 -72.98 -15.93 6.13
C SER A 951 -73.99 -15.49 7.20
N ASP A 952 -73.57 -14.63 8.13
CA ASP A 952 -74.46 -14.15 9.21
C ASP A 952 -75.58 -13.25 8.67
N THR A 953 -75.37 -12.71 7.46
CA THR A 953 -76.34 -11.94 6.65
C THR A 953 -77.18 -12.80 5.69
N GLY A 954 -77.02 -14.13 5.71
CA GLY A 954 -77.75 -15.07 4.85
C GLY A 954 -77.17 -15.27 3.44
N SER A 955 -75.99 -14.73 3.14
CA SER A 955 -75.33 -14.87 1.83
C SER A 955 -74.63 -16.21 1.68
N ARG A 956 -74.74 -16.83 0.49
CA ARG A 956 -73.95 -18.03 0.13
C ARG A 956 -72.56 -17.71 -0.42
N LEU A 957 -72.18 -16.44 -0.56
CA LEU A 957 -70.86 -16.11 -1.10
C LEU A 957 -69.77 -16.51 -0.09
N VAL A 958 -68.82 -17.36 -0.52
CA VAL A 958 -67.72 -17.85 0.34
C VAL A 958 -66.92 -16.70 0.93
N ARG A 959 -66.67 -15.66 0.13
CA ARG A 959 -66.00 -14.43 0.59
C ARG A 959 -66.72 -13.81 1.80
N ASN A 960 -68.05 -13.75 1.79
CA ASN A 960 -68.81 -13.12 2.89
C ASN A 960 -68.77 -13.99 4.14
N ILE A 961 -68.90 -15.31 3.99
CA ILE A 961 -68.76 -16.27 5.10
C ILE A 961 -67.39 -16.13 5.77
N ILE A 962 -66.32 -15.96 5.00
CA ILE A 962 -64.97 -15.77 5.56
C ILE A 962 -64.82 -14.40 6.21
N LEU A 963 -65.27 -13.33 5.54
CA LEU A 963 -65.13 -11.96 6.04
C LEU A 963 -65.93 -11.70 7.32
N ASP A 964 -67.05 -12.41 7.54
CA ASP A 964 -67.80 -12.33 8.79
C ASP A 964 -67.01 -12.93 9.97
N ARG A 965 -66.11 -13.89 9.71
CA ARG A 965 -65.40 -14.69 10.73
C ARG A 965 -63.98 -14.21 11.00
N LEU A 966 -63.31 -13.64 9.99
CA LEU A 966 -61.94 -13.16 10.09
C LEU A 966 -61.72 -12.14 11.22
N PRO A 967 -62.56 -11.11 11.42
CA PRO A 967 -62.38 -10.13 12.50
C PRO A 967 -62.40 -10.77 13.89
N ALA A 968 -63.25 -11.77 14.12
CA ALA A 968 -63.33 -12.47 15.40
C ALA A 968 -62.06 -13.26 15.71
N THR A 969 -61.49 -13.97 14.71
CA THR A 969 -60.21 -14.66 14.87
C THR A 969 -59.09 -13.67 15.17
N LEU A 970 -58.97 -12.59 14.39
CA LEU A 970 -57.93 -11.58 14.61
C LEU A 970 -58.05 -10.92 15.98
N LEU A 971 -59.26 -10.55 16.39
CA LEU A 971 -59.49 -9.97 17.71
C LEU A 971 -58.98 -10.88 18.84
N LEU A 972 -59.25 -12.18 18.75
CA LEU A 972 -58.83 -13.13 19.79
C LEU A 972 -57.32 -13.35 19.81
N PHE A 973 -56.75 -13.77 18.68
CA PHE A 973 -55.35 -14.21 18.62
C PHE A 973 -54.37 -13.03 18.69
N VAL A 974 -54.65 -11.90 18.05
CA VAL A 974 -53.78 -10.72 18.14
C VAL A 974 -53.79 -10.16 19.56
N SER A 975 -54.94 -10.11 20.23
CA SER A 975 -55.00 -9.66 21.63
C SER A 975 -54.22 -10.59 22.56
N ALA A 976 -54.33 -11.91 22.37
CA ALA A 976 -53.57 -12.88 23.14
C ALA A 976 -52.06 -12.77 22.89
N GLU A 977 -51.64 -12.62 21.63
CA GLU A 977 -50.23 -12.51 21.24
C GLU A 977 -49.60 -11.22 21.76
N LEU A 978 -50.31 -10.08 21.67
CA LEU A 978 -49.83 -8.81 22.25
C LEU A 978 -49.64 -8.96 23.77
N LEU A 979 -50.61 -9.53 24.47
CA LEU A 979 -50.52 -9.74 25.91
C LEU A 979 -49.34 -10.67 26.24
N LEU A 980 -49.20 -11.79 25.53
CA LEU A 980 -48.12 -12.76 25.69
C LEU A 980 -46.75 -12.12 25.44
N PHE A 981 -46.61 -11.35 24.37
CA PHE A 981 -45.36 -10.68 24.00
C PHE A 981 -44.92 -9.67 25.06
N PHE A 982 -45.80 -8.75 25.46
CA PHE A 982 -45.46 -7.73 26.46
C PHE A 982 -45.23 -8.35 27.84
N ALA A 983 -46.06 -9.32 28.24
CA ALA A 983 -45.89 -10.01 29.52
C ALA A 983 -44.59 -10.81 29.56
N SER A 984 -44.28 -11.55 28.50
CA SER A 984 -43.08 -12.38 28.44
C SER A 984 -41.80 -11.55 28.46
N ILE A 985 -41.73 -10.44 27.71
CA ILE A 985 -40.59 -9.51 27.77
C ILE A 985 -40.43 -8.93 29.18
N PHE A 986 -41.52 -8.42 29.76
CA PHE A 986 -41.47 -7.78 31.07
C PHE A 986 -41.01 -8.76 32.17
N LEU A 987 -41.55 -9.98 32.15
CA LEU A 987 -41.17 -11.05 33.08
C LEU A 987 -39.73 -11.51 32.82
N ALA A 988 -39.35 -11.76 31.57
CA ALA A 988 -38.00 -12.20 31.21
C ALA A 988 -36.92 -11.18 31.63
N LEU A 989 -37.14 -9.89 31.40
CA LEU A 989 -36.26 -8.81 31.85
C LEU A 989 -36.23 -8.69 33.38
N SER A 990 -37.34 -8.92 34.04
CA SER A 990 -37.40 -8.88 35.51
C SER A 990 -36.67 -10.05 36.16
N LEU A 991 -36.75 -11.23 35.56
CA LEU A 991 -36.09 -12.44 36.03
C LEU A 991 -34.60 -12.48 35.67
N SER A 992 -34.21 -11.97 34.49
CA SER A 992 -32.79 -11.86 34.12
C SER A 992 -32.01 -10.95 35.08
N ARG A 993 -32.65 -9.88 35.58
CA ARG A 993 -32.10 -9.00 36.64
C ARG A 993 -31.90 -9.69 37.99
N ARG A 994 -32.59 -10.80 38.25
CA ARG A 994 -32.56 -11.57 39.50
C ARG A 994 -32.21 -13.02 39.22
N TYR A 995 -31.22 -13.23 38.37
CA TYR A 995 -30.71 -14.54 38.01
C TYR A 995 -30.48 -15.41 39.25
N GLY A 996 -31.05 -16.61 39.26
CA GLY A 996 -30.90 -17.58 40.36
C GLY A 996 -31.83 -17.36 41.55
N SER A 997 -32.73 -16.35 41.52
CA SER A 997 -33.78 -16.17 42.53
C SER A 997 -34.78 -17.34 42.53
N THR A 998 -35.53 -17.50 43.63
CA THR A 998 -36.55 -18.56 43.75
C THR A 998 -37.64 -18.44 42.69
N LEU A 999 -38.05 -17.20 42.36
CA LEU A 999 -39.04 -16.93 41.31
C LEU A 999 -38.52 -17.32 39.92
N ASP A 1000 -37.25 -17.03 39.63
CA ASP A 1000 -36.59 -17.40 38.37
C ASP A 1000 -36.53 -18.92 38.20
N ARG A 1001 -36.13 -19.66 39.25
CA ARG A 1001 -36.13 -21.13 39.23
C ARG A 1001 -37.52 -21.73 39.06
N ALA A 1002 -38.53 -21.16 39.73
CA ALA A 1002 -39.91 -21.63 39.63
C ALA A 1002 -40.48 -21.45 38.21
N VAL A 1003 -40.25 -20.29 37.59
CA VAL A 1003 -40.72 -20.02 36.22
C VAL A 1003 -40.03 -20.94 35.20
N ILE A 1004 -38.73 -21.21 35.36
CA ILE A 1004 -38.00 -22.15 34.50
C ILE A 1004 -38.53 -23.58 34.68
N ALA A 1005 -38.79 -24.01 35.91
CA ALA A 1005 -39.34 -25.33 36.21
C ALA A 1005 -40.74 -25.56 35.61
N LEU A 1006 -41.49 -24.48 35.36
CA LEU A 1006 -42.80 -24.52 34.71
C LEU A 1006 -42.74 -24.47 33.18
N ALA A 1007 -41.58 -24.20 32.56
CA ALA A 1007 -41.48 -24.18 31.09
C ALA A 1007 -42.00 -25.46 30.39
N PRO A 1008 -41.81 -26.69 30.93
CA PRO A 1008 -42.38 -27.90 30.34
C PRO A 1008 -43.91 -27.92 30.24
N THR A 1009 -44.64 -27.15 31.07
CA THR A 1009 -46.11 -27.12 30.99
C THR A 1009 -46.58 -26.51 29.66
N SER A 1010 -45.75 -25.70 29.01
CA SER A 1010 -46.04 -25.14 27.69
C SER A 1010 -46.10 -26.19 26.55
N ALA A 1011 -45.80 -27.47 26.82
CA ALA A 1011 -46.02 -28.55 25.86
C ALA A 1011 -47.51 -28.84 25.61
N ALA A 1012 -48.39 -28.51 26.57
CA ALA A 1012 -49.83 -28.67 26.40
C ALA A 1012 -50.41 -27.52 25.55
N PRO A 1013 -51.25 -27.81 24.55
CA PRO A 1013 -51.83 -26.80 23.66
C PRO A 1013 -52.88 -25.94 24.37
N ALA A 1014 -53.14 -24.73 23.86
CA ALA A 1014 -54.10 -23.80 24.46
C ALA A 1014 -55.49 -24.41 24.72
N TRP A 1015 -56.02 -25.22 23.80
CA TRP A 1015 -57.35 -25.83 23.96
C TRP A 1015 -57.43 -26.77 25.18
N PHE A 1016 -56.32 -27.43 25.54
CA PHE A 1016 -56.24 -28.29 26.71
C PHE A 1016 -56.44 -27.48 27.99
N TYR A 1017 -55.71 -26.37 28.14
CA TYR A 1017 -55.91 -25.42 29.24
C TYR A 1017 -57.32 -24.82 29.22
N GLY A 1018 -57.85 -24.54 28.03
CA GLY A 1018 -59.20 -24.03 27.84
C GLY A 1018 -60.27 -24.91 28.48
N ILE A 1019 -60.19 -26.23 28.33
CA ILE A 1019 -61.15 -27.17 28.93
C ILE A 1019 -61.16 -27.05 30.46
N PHE A 1020 -59.98 -27.00 31.11
CA PHE A 1020 -59.91 -26.83 32.57
C PHE A 1020 -60.36 -25.45 33.03
N LEU A 1021 -60.02 -24.39 32.28
CA LEU A 1021 -60.47 -23.04 32.58
C LEU A 1021 -62.00 -22.92 32.51
N ILE A 1022 -62.64 -23.55 31.51
CA ILE A 1022 -64.10 -23.63 31.42
C ILE A 1022 -64.66 -24.41 32.63
N LEU A 1023 -64.10 -25.58 32.94
CA LEU A 1023 -64.56 -26.41 34.06
C LEU A 1023 -64.50 -25.66 35.40
N ILE A 1024 -63.40 -24.94 35.66
CA ILE A 1024 -63.19 -24.23 36.92
C ILE A 1024 -64.01 -22.93 36.95
N PHE A 1025 -63.86 -22.05 35.96
CA PHE A 1025 -64.39 -20.69 36.03
C PHE A 1025 -65.82 -20.54 35.51
N ALA A 1026 -66.25 -21.38 34.58
CA ALA A 1026 -67.60 -21.35 34.05
C ALA A 1026 -68.53 -22.38 34.73
N ALA A 1027 -68.08 -23.64 34.87
CA ALA A 1027 -68.93 -24.69 35.43
C ALA A 1027 -68.98 -24.68 36.97
N LEU A 1028 -67.82 -24.67 37.63
CA LEU A 1028 -67.74 -24.76 39.09
C LEU A 1028 -67.99 -23.40 39.76
N LEU A 1029 -67.24 -22.36 39.38
CA LEU A 1029 -67.30 -21.03 40.01
C LEU A 1029 -68.35 -20.08 39.40
N ARG A 1030 -68.85 -20.37 38.19
CA ARG A 1030 -69.87 -19.58 37.46
C ARG A 1030 -69.54 -18.08 37.32
N LEU A 1031 -68.26 -17.74 37.26
CA LEU A 1031 -67.77 -16.36 37.15
C LEU A 1031 -67.77 -15.87 35.68
N LEU A 1032 -67.36 -16.76 34.77
CA LEU A 1032 -67.11 -16.46 33.37
C LEU A 1032 -67.96 -17.33 32.44
N PRO A 1033 -68.25 -16.88 31.21
CA PRO A 1033 -69.08 -17.63 30.27
C PRO A 1033 -68.37 -18.89 29.75
N PHE A 1034 -69.15 -19.92 29.38
CA PHE A 1034 -68.62 -21.16 28.80
C PHE A 1034 -68.01 -20.97 27.41
N GLY A 1035 -68.50 -19.99 26.64
CA GLY A 1035 -68.09 -19.74 25.27
C GLY A 1035 -69.01 -18.75 24.55
N GLY A 1036 -68.72 -18.49 23.27
CA GLY A 1036 -69.35 -17.43 22.48
C GLY A 1036 -68.52 -16.14 22.51
N MET A 1037 -68.92 -15.14 21.70
CA MET A 1037 -68.26 -13.83 21.64
C MET A 1037 -68.99 -12.76 22.46
N ILE A 1038 -70.28 -12.97 22.73
CA ILE A 1038 -71.17 -12.02 23.41
C ILE A 1038 -72.24 -12.79 24.20
N ASP A 1039 -72.84 -12.13 25.19
CA ASP A 1039 -73.99 -12.65 25.93
C ASP A 1039 -75.21 -12.84 25.02
N ALA A 1040 -76.07 -13.81 25.35
CA ALA A 1040 -77.33 -14.06 24.67
C ALA A 1040 -78.51 -13.69 25.59
N PRO A 1041 -79.37 -12.72 25.22
CA PRO A 1041 -79.37 -11.92 23.98
C PRO A 1041 -78.27 -10.83 23.93
N PRO A 1042 -77.85 -10.38 22.73
CA PRO A 1042 -76.82 -9.37 22.56
C PRO A 1042 -77.13 -8.04 23.29
N PRO A 1043 -76.19 -7.46 24.05
CA PRO A 1043 -76.39 -6.16 24.67
C PRO A 1043 -76.60 -5.05 23.62
N GLN A 1044 -77.64 -4.23 23.77
CA GLN A 1044 -77.98 -3.19 22.79
C GLN A 1044 -77.13 -1.91 22.92
N GLN A 1045 -76.56 -1.64 24.09
CA GLN A 1045 -75.70 -0.48 24.31
C GLN A 1045 -74.25 -0.80 23.88
N PRO A 1046 -73.57 0.08 23.11
CA PRO A 1046 -72.21 -0.17 22.63
C PRO A 1046 -71.20 -0.48 23.75
N ALA A 1047 -71.26 0.22 24.88
CA ALA A 1047 -70.36 -0.02 26.01
C ALA A 1047 -70.61 -1.39 26.68
N ALA A 1048 -71.87 -1.79 26.83
CA ALA A 1048 -72.24 -3.09 27.37
C ALA A 1048 -71.86 -4.23 26.41
N TYR A 1049 -71.96 -3.99 25.10
CA TYR A 1049 -71.51 -4.93 24.07
C TYR A 1049 -69.99 -5.16 24.16
N VAL A 1050 -69.19 -4.10 24.23
CA VAL A 1050 -67.72 -4.20 24.38
C VAL A 1050 -67.35 -4.93 25.67
N LEU A 1051 -68.01 -4.62 26.79
CA LEU A 1051 -67.75 -5.29 28.07
C LEU A 1051 -68.09 -6.78 27.99
N SER A 1052 -69.17 -7.14 27.31
CA SER A 1052 -69.54 -8.53 27.04
C SER A 1052 -68.47 -9.24 26.23
N VAL A 1053 -67.98 -8.63 25.14
CA VAL A 1053 -66.88 -9.17 24.33
C VAL A 1053 -65.62 -9.40 25.17
N LEU A 1054 -65.20 -8.39 25.96
CA LEU A 1054 -64.03 -8.51 26.84
C LEU A 1054 -64.18 -9.64 27.86
N ARG A 1055 -65.38 -9.80 28.46
CA ARG A 1055 -65.68 -10.89 29.39
C ARG A 1055 -65.55 -12.27 28.72
N HIS A 1056 -66.01 -12.41 27.49
CA HIS A 1056 -65.92 -13.66 26.73
C HIS A 1056 -64.49 -13.97 26.23
N MET A 1057 -63.64 -12.96 26.10
CA MET A 1057 -62.23 -13.13 25.73
C MET A 1057 -61.35 -13.64 26.87
N VAL A 1058 -61.75 -13.49 28.14
CA VAL A 1058 -60.89 -13.79 29.30
C VAL A 1058 -60.37 -15.23 29.30
N LEU A 1059 -61.27 -16.21 29.23
CA LEU A 1059 -60.89 -17.63 29.26
C LEU A 1059 -60.06 -18.08 28.04
N PRO A 1060 -60.45 -17.78 26.78
CA PRO A 1060 -59.67 -18.21 25.62
C PRO A 1060 -58.30 -17.51 25.55
N ILE A 1061 -58.20 -16.23 25.93
CA ILE A 1061 -56.89 -15.55 26.00
C ILE A 1061 -56.04 -16.16 27.11
N ALA A 1062 -56.60 -16.41 28.29
CA ALA A 1062 -55.87 -17.04 29.38
C ALA A 1062 -55.35 -18.43 28.98
N ALA A 1063 -56.14 -19.20 28.24
CA ALA A 1063 -55.74 -20.50 27.70
C ALA A 1063 -54.51 -20.40 26.78
N ILE A 1064 -54.51 -19.44 25.84
CA ILE A 1064 -53.39 -19.18 24.92
C ILE A 1064 -52.15 -18.70 25.68
N VAL A 1065 -52.32 -17.76 26.61
CA VAL A 1065 -51.20 -17.21 27.39
C VAL A 1065 -50.58 -18.29 28.26
N LEU A 1066 -51.39 -19.09 28.98
CA LEU A 1066 -50.88 -20.18 29.82
C LEU A 1066 -50.13 -21.25 29.04
N SER A 1067 -50.57 -21.58 27.82
CA SER A 1067 -49.86 -22.55 26.98
C SER A 1067 -48.47 -22.07 26.54
N SER A 1068 -48.20 -20.76 26.54
CA SER A 1068 -46.98 -20.23 25.90
C SER A 1068 -46.10 -19.35 26.79
N ILE A 1069 -46.62 -18.84 27.93
CA ILE A 1069 -45.92 -17.83 28.73
C ILE A 1069 -44.62 -18.33 29.34
N PHE A 1070 -44.60 -19.56 29.88
CA PHE A 1070 -43.41 -20.07 30.57
C PHE A 1070 -42.26 -20.36 29.61
N ILE A 1071 -42.54 -20.97 28.45
CA ILE A 1071 -41.52 -21.20 27.42
C ILE A 1071 -41.06 -19.87 26.77
N ALA A 1072 -41.94 -18.90 26.57
CA ALA A 1072 -41.59 -17.59 26.04
C ALA A 1072 -40.67 -16.82 27.00
N VAL A 1073 -41.00 -16.80 28.29
CA VAL A 1073 -40.18 -16.18 29.33
C VAL A 1073 -38.83 -16.88 29.45
N TYR A 1074 -38.80 -18.22 29.47
CA TYR A 1074 -37.57 -19.01 29.52
C TYR A 1074 -36.62 -18.65 28.36
N SER A 1075 -37.16 -18.59 27.14
CA SER A 1075 -36.38 -18.33 25.93
C SER A 1075 -35.81 -16.91 25.93
N LEU A 1076 -36.64 -15.89 26.18
CA LEU A 1076 -36.20 -14.49 26.23
C LEU A 1076 -35.23 -14.21 27.38
N ARG A 1077 -35.48 -14.79 28.56
CA ARG A 1077 -34.60 -14.63 29.73
C ARG A 1077 -33.22 -15.23 29.47
N THR A 1078 -33.16 -16.43 28.87
CA THR A 1078 -31.89 -17.07 28.49
C THR A 1078 -31.15 -16.23 27.46
N PHE A 1079 -31.87 -15.69 26.48
CA PHE A 1079 -31.31 -14.80 25.46
C PHE A 1079 -30.70 -13.52 26.07
N PHE A 1080 -31.39 -12.86 27.00
CA PHE A 1080 -30.85 -11.67 27.68
C PHE A 1080 -29.58 -11.95 28.48
N LEU A 1081 -29.46 -13.14 29.09
CA LEU A 1081 -28.30 -13.49 29.90
C LEU A 1081 -27.05 -13.72 29.05
N ILE A 1082 -27.19 -14.39 27.90
CA ILE A 1082 -26.09 -14.59 26.95
C ILE A 1082 -25.52 -13.23 26.51
N PHE A 1083 -26.39 -12.29 26.13
CA PHE A 1083 -25.94 -10.95 25.72
C PHE A 1083 -25.36 -10.14 26.89
N SER A 1084 -25.78 -10.41 28.12
CA SER A 1084 -25.24 -9.74 29.31
C SER A 1084 -23.81 -10.16 29.69
N SER A 1085 -23.34 -11.29 29.14
CA SER A 1085 -21.99 -11.84 29.33
C SER A 1085 -21.01 -11.49 28.20
N GLU A 1086 -21.40 -10.65 27.24
CA GLU A 1086 -20.53 -10.21 26.14
C GLU A 1086 -19.47 -9.19 26.59
N ASP A 1087 -18.27 -9.24 25.99
CA ASP A 1087 -17.11 -8.42 26.38
C ASP A 1087 -17.39 -6.91 26.38
N TYR A 1088 -18.20 -6.41 25.44
CA TYR A 1088 -18.54 -4.99 25.37
C TYR A 1088 -19.48 -4.55 26.51
N VAL A 1089 -20.23 -5.49 27.10
CA VAL A 1089 -21.03 -5.27 28.31
C VAL A 1089 -20.12 -5.27 29.54
N GLU A 1090 -19.11 -6.14 29.60
CA GLU A 1090 -18.08 -6.11 30.67
C GLU A 1090 -17.28 -4.80 30.66
N VAL A 1091 -16.91 -4.29 29.48
CA VAL A 1091 -16.27 -2.97 29.34
C VAL A 1091 -17.22 -1.84 29.79
N ALA A 1092 -18.52 -1.95 29.49
CA ALA A 1092 -19.51 -0.99 29.95
C ALA A 1092 -19.67 -1.00 31.49
N LYS A 1093 -19.60 -2.18 32.12
CA LYS A 1093 -19.54 -2.35 33.58
C LYS A 1093 -18.27 -1.74 34.17
N ALA A 1094 -17.10 -2.01 33.56
CA ALA A 1094 -15.80 -1.46 34.00
C ALA A 1094 -15.74 0.08 33.91
N LYS A 1095 -16.47 0.68 32.96
CA LYS A 1095 -16.64 2.13 32.83
C LYS A 1095 -17.57 2.76 33.89
N GLY A 1096 -18.12 1.97 34.80
CA GLY A 1096 -19.00 2.44 35.88
C GLY A 1096 -20.38 2.90 35.41
N LEU A 1097 -20.85 2.44 34.23
CA LEU A 1097 -22.17 2.79 33.74
C LEU A 1097 -23.27 2.19 34.62
N SER A 1098 -24.36 2.94 34.80
CA SER A 1098 -25.49 2.46 35.61
C SER A 1098 -26.10 1.19 35.00
N SER A 1099 -26.59 0.27 35.85
CA SER A 1099 -27.20 -0.98 35.39
C SER A 1099 -28.35 -0.75 34.39
N GLY A 1100 -29.12 0.34 34.55
CA GLY A 1100 -30.17 0.72 33.60
C GLY A 1100 -29.63 1.21 32.25
N THR A 1101 -28.47 1.87 32.22
CA THR A 1101 -27.79 2.26 30.96
C THR A 1101 -27.24 1.03 30.24
N ILE A 1102 -26.63 0.11 30.98
CA ILE A 1102 -26.13 -1.16 30.46
C ILE A 1102 -27.29 -1.97 29.86
N GLU A 1103 -28.37 -2.12 30.60
CA GLU A 1103 -29.57 -2.85 30.15
C GLU A 1103 -30.19 -2.22 28.91
N ARG A 1104 -30.49 -0.92 28.90
CA ARG A 1104 -31.17 -0.27 27.75
C ARG A 1104 -30.28 -0.17 26.52
N ARG A 1105 -29.01 0.22 26.68
CA ARG A 1105 -28.13 0.58 25.55
C ARG A 1105 -27.26 -0.58 25.08
N TYR A 1106 -26.85 -1.46 25.99
CA TYR A 1106 -25.89 -2.52 25.70
C TYR A 1106 -26.52 -3.92 25.70
N ILE A 1107 -27.71 -4.13 26.28
CA ILE A 1107 -28.39 -5.45 26.20
C ILE A 1107 -29.64 -5.36 25.31
N LEU A 1108 -30.63 -4.53 25.69
CA LEU A 1108 -31.90 -4.41 24.99
C LEU A 1108 -31.76 -3.94 23.54
N ARG A 1109 -31.03 -2.84 23.29
CA ARG A 1109 -30.84 -2.32 21.93
C ARG A 1109 -30.22 -3.35 20.98
N PRO A 1110 -29.13 -4.06 21.33
CA PRO A 1110 -28.59 -5.13 20.50
C PRO A 1110 -29.51 -6.34 20.31
N THR A 1111 -30.30 -6.71 21.33
CA THR A 1111 -31.24 -7.86 21.27
C THR A 1111 -32.56 -7.57 20.55
N LEU A 1112 -32.90 -6.29 20.33
CA LEU A 1112 -34.18 -5.86 19.79
C LEU A 1112 -34.53 -6.48 18.42
N PRO A 1113 -33.61 -6.65 17.45
CA PRO A 1113 -33.93 -7.29 16.18
C PRO A 1113 -34.45 -8.72 16.34
N THR A 1114 -33.83 -9.53 17.20
CA THR A 1114 -34.25 -10.92 17.45
C THR A 1114 -35.58 -10.99 18.21
N ILE A 1115 -35.83 -10.06 19.12
CA ILE A 1115 -37.11 -9.97 19.83
C ILE A 1115 -38.24 -9.59 18.87
N LEU A 1116 -37.99 -8.61 18.00
CA LEU A 1116 -38.93 -8.20 16.95
C LEU A 1116 -39.18 -9.33 15.95
N THR A 1117 -38.14 -10.10 15.60
CA THR A 1117 -38.28 -11.32 14.78
C THR A 1117 -39.30 -12.28 15.40
N GLY A 1118 -39.11 -12.65 16.67
CA GLY A 1118 -39.99 -13.58 17.37
C GLY A 1118 -41.44 -13.07 17.45
N PHE A 1119 -41.63 -11.79 17.75
CA PHE A 1119 -42.94 -11.15 17.76
C PHE A 1119 -43.66 -11.22 16.42
N LEU A 1120 -42.95 -10.89 15.34
CA LEU A 1120 -43.54 -10.87 14.00
C LEU A 1120 -43.87 -12.29 13.52
N LEU A 1121 -43.05 -13.29 13.86
CA LEU A 1121 -43.38 -14.70 13.61
C LEU A 1121 -44.58 -15.17 14.43
N GLY A 1122 -44.73 -14.72 15.68
CA GLY A 1122 -45.91 -14.98 16.51
C GLY A 1122 -47.18 -14.37 15.90
N LEU A 1123 -47.08 -13.13 15.41
CA LEU A 1123 -48.17 -12.48 14.66
C LEU A 1123 -48.54 -13.26 13.40
N ILE A 1124 -47.61 -13.88 12.66
CA ILE A 1124 -47.93 -14.79 11.53
C ILE A 1124 -48.85 -15.92 12.00
N GLY A 1125 -48.56 -16.54 13.13
CA GLY A 1125 -49.38 -17.60 13.72
C GLY A 1125 -50.77 -17.14 14.17
N ALA A 1126 -50.94 -15.86 14.50
CA ALA A 1126 -52.23 -15.31 14.91
C ALA A 1126 -53.28 -15.31 13.77
N TRP A 1127 -52.85 -15.18 12.51
CA TRP A 1127 -53.75 -15.14 11.34
C TRP A 1127 -54.38 -16.49 11.00
N THR A 1128 -53.70 -17.60 11.34
CA THR A 1128 -54.18 -18.96 11.03
C THR A 1128 -55.26 -19.46 11.98
N GLY A 1129 -55.43 -18.79 13.13
CA GLY A 1129 -56.35 -19.20 14.19
C GLY A 1129 -56.02 -20.58 14.77
N ALA A 1130 -56.89 -21.10 15.64
CA ALA A 1130 -56.78 -22.45 16.17
C ALA A 1130 -58.14 -23.15 16.17
N ILE A 1131 -58.32 -24.05 15.21
CA ILE A 1131 -59.57 -24.78 14.92
C ILE A 1131 -60.18 -25.37 16.20
N VAL A 1132 -59.36 -26.11 16.97
CA VAL A 1132 -59.83 -26.79 18.19
C VAL A 1132 -60.17 -25.80 19.30
N LEU A 1133 -59.34 -24.77 19.50
CA LEU A 1133 -59.56 -23.77 20.55
C LEU A 1133 -60.85 -22.97 20.31
N GLU A 1134 -61.04 -22.47 19.09
CA GLU A 1134 -62.25 -21.72 18.73
C GLU A 1134 -63.50 -22.61 18.84
N THR A 1135 -63.39 -23.90 18.52
CA THR A 1135 -64.49 -24.86 18.69
C THR A 1135 -64.80 -25.10 20.16
N VAL A 1136 -63.80 -25.30 21.02
CA VAL A 1136 -63.97 -25.48 22.48
C VAL A 1136 -64.68 -24.27 23.11
N PHE A 1137 -64.30 -23.06 22.72
CA PHE A 1137 -64.90 -21.84 23.25
C PHE A 1137 -66.12 -21.35 22.45
N ASN A 1138 -66.60 -22.11 21.46
CA ASN A 1138 -67.66 -21.65 20.54
C ASN A 1138 -67.40 -20.23 19.97
N TRP A 1139 -66.14 -19.87 19.78
CA TRP A 1139 -65.75 -18.58 19.24
C TRP A 1139 -66.10 -18.53 17.74
N PRO A 1140 -66.77 -17.48 17.24
CA PRO A 1140 -67.27 -17.42 15.87
C PRO A 1140 -66.15 -17.07 14.85
N GLY A 1141 -64.98 -17.71 14.96
CA GLY A 1141 -63.82 -17.46 14.11
C GLY A 1141 -63.70 -18.37 12.88
N LEU A 1142 -62.64 -18.15 12.11
CA LEU A 1142 -62.31 -18.90 10.88
C LEU A 1142 -61.98 -20.37 11.14
N GLY A 1143 -61.32 -20.69 12.25
CA GLY A 1143 -61.02 -22.06 12.63
C GLY A 1143 -62.29 -22.86 12.87
N ARG A 1144 -63.27 -22.28 13.57
CA ARG A 1144 -64.59 -22.90 13.76
C ARG A 1144 -65.38 -23.01 12.45
N ALA A 1145 -65.33 -21.97 11.61
CA ALA A 1145 -65.98 -22.01 10.29
C ALA A 1145 -65.39 -23.12 9.39
N LEU A 1146 -64.07 -23.31 9.42
CA LEU A 1146 -63.39 -24.39 8.72
C LEU A 1146 -63.79 -25.76 9.28
N PHE A 1147 -63.89 -25.91 10.61
CA PHE A 1147 -64.39 -27.15 11.24
C PHE A 1147 -65.80 -27.50 10.78
N GLN A 1148 -66.69 -26.50 10.73
CA GLN A 1148 -68.07 -26.67 10.22
C GLN A 1148 -68.09 -27.04 8.74
N ALA A 1149 -67.28 -26.38 7.91
CA ALA A 1149 -67.19 -26.66 6.49
C ALA A 1149 -66.71 -28.09 6.22
N ILE A 1150 -65.71 -28.57 6.98
CA ILE A 1150 -65.24 -29.96 6.93
C ILE A 1150 -66.37 -30.92 7.30
N GLY A 1151 -67.07 -30.68 8.42
CA GLY A 1151 -68.17 -31.52 8.86
C GLY A 1151 -69.36 -31.56 7.90
N LEU A 1152 -69.61 -30.46 7.18
CA LEU A 1152 -70.66 -30.34 6.17
C LEU A 1152 -70.21 -30.78 4.78
N PHE A 1153 -68.92 -31.08 4.56
CA PHE A 1153 -68.32 -31.30 3.26
C PHE A 1153 -68.52 -30.12 2.27
N ASP A 1154 -68.48 -28.88 2.77
CA ASP A 1154 -68.60 -27.66 1.95
C ASP A 1154 -67.23 -27.27 1.36
N THR A 1155 -66.84 -27.98 0.30
CA THR A 1155 -65.53 -27.83 -0.38
C THR A 1155 -65.20 -26.39 -0.78
N PRO A 1156 -66.14 -25.59 -1.35
CA PRO A 1156 -65.88 -24.18 -1.66
C PRO A 1156 -65.42 -23.35 -0.46
N VAL A 1157 -66.02 -23.55 0.72
CA VAL A 1157 -65.64 -22.83 1.94
C VAL A 1157 -64.27 -23.28 2.47
N ILE A 1158 -63.97 -24.58 2.42
CA ILE A 1158 -62.65 -25.13 2.80
C ILE A 1158 -61.53 -24.54 1.93
N VAL A 1159 -61.74 -24.54 0.60
CA VAL A 1159 -60.79 -23.97 -0.36
C VAL A 1159 -60.64 -22.47 -0.15
N GLY A 1160 -61.76 -21.75 -0.02
CA GLY A 1160 -61.75 -20.30 0.20
C GLY A 1160 -61.00 -19.91 1.48
N ALA A 1161 -61.23 -20.61 2.59
CA ALA A 1161 -60.55 -20.36 3.86
C ALA A 1161 -59.03 -20.62 3.76
N THR A 1162 -58.63 -21.68 3.07
CA THR A 1162 -57.21 -22.02 2.87
C THR A 1162 -56.49 -21.00 1.99
N ILE A 1163 -57.14 -20.53 0.93
CA ILE A 1163 -56.61 -19.47 0.06
C ILE A 1163 -56.40 -18.18 0.87
N ILE A 1164 -57.36 -17.82 1.72
CA ILE A 1164 -57.25 -16.63 2.57
C ILE A 1164 -56.09 -16.77 3.56
N TYR A 1165 -55.85 -17.95 4.13
CA TYR A 1165 -54.64 -18.18 4.94
C TYR A 1165 -53.33 -17.98 4.15
N ALA A 1166 -53.27 -18.44 2.90
CA ALA A 1166 -52.10 -18.22 2.05
C ALA A 1166 -51.85 -16.71 1.78
N TYR A 1167 -52.91 -15.93 1.58
CA TYR A 1167 -52.81 -14.48 1.45
C TYR A 1167 -52.35 -13.79 2.72
N LEU A 1168 -52.92 -14.15 3.88
CA LEU A 1168 -52.53 -13.57 5.16
C LEU A 1168 -51.08 -13.89 5.50
N LEU A 1169 -50.62 -15.11 5.21
CA LEU A 1169 -49.21 -15.50 5.34
C LEU A 1169 -48.32 -14.64 4.44
N ALA A 1170 -48.66 -14.48 3.17
CA ALA A 1170 -47.88 -13.69 2.23
C ALA A 1170 -47.82 -12.20 2.61
N ILE A 1171 -48.95 -11.60 2.99
CA ILE A 1171 -49.00 -10.23 3.49
C ILE A 1171 -48.08 -10.07 4.70
N THR A 1172 -48.11 -11.03 5.63
CA THR A 1172 -47.32 -10.94 6.85
C THR A 1172 -45.83 -11.14 6.59
N VAL A 1173 -45.44 -12.07 5.71
CA VAL A 1173 -44.05 -12.24 5.25
C VAL A 1173 -43.54 -10.99 4.53
N PHE A 1174 -44.40 -10.32 3.74
CA PHE A 1174 -44.04 -9.07 3.08
C PHE A 1174 -43.85 -7.92 4.08
N VAL A 1175 -44.75 -7.77 5.05
CA VAL A 1175 -44.62 -6.81 6.15
C VAL A 1175 -43.36 -7.08 6.95
N LEU A 1176 -43.03 -8.35 7.19
CA LEU A 1176 -41.82 -8.80 7.87
C LEU A 1176 -40.55 -8.38 7.10
N ASP A 1177 -40.48 -8.62 5.78
CA ASP A 1177 -39.35 -8.23 4.94
C ASP A 1177 -39.13 -6.71 4.95
N ILE A 1178 -40.20 -5.90 4.97
CA ILE A 1178 -40.12 -4.44 5.10
C ILE A 1178 -39.62 -4.03 6.49
N LEU A 1179 -40.19 -4.61 7.55
CA LEU A 1179 -39.81 -4.30 8.92
C LEU A 1179 -38.35 -4.72 9.20
N TYR A 1180 -37.87 -5.83 8.63
CA TYR A 1180 -36.46 -6.20 8.70
C TYR A 1180 -35.54 -5.22 8.01
N ALA A 1181 -35.90 -4.81 6.78
CA ALA A 1181 -35.14 -3.79 6.05
C ALA A 1181 -35.07 -2.46 6.80
N TRP A 1182 -36.08 -2.15 7.62
CA TRP A 1182 -36.15 -0.93 8.42
C TRP A 1182 -35.41 -1.03 9.77
N VAL A 1183 -35.51 -2.16 10.46
CA VAL A 1183 -35.00 -2.35 11.83
C VAL A 1183 -33.52 -2.73 11.87
N ASP A 1184 -33.02 -3.52 10.91
CA ASP A 1184 -31.62 -3.98 10.92
C ASP A 1184 -30.89 -3.74 9.58
N PRO A 1185 -30.05 -2.69 9.47
CA PRO A 1185 -29.26 -2.42 8.28
C PRO A 1185 -28.14 -3.45 8.01
N ARG A 1186 -27.82 -4.32 8.99
CA ARG A 1186 -26.79 -5.38 8.90
C ARG A 1186 -27.28 -6.65 8.21
N VAL A 1187 -28.59 -6.85 8.11
CA VAL A 1187 -29.14 -7.97 7.34
C VAL A 1187 -28.77 -7.73 5.87
N LYS A 1188 -27.73 -8.44 5.45
CA LYS A 1188 -27.32 -8.57 4.06
C LYS A 1188 -28.44 -9.30 3.33
N VAL A 1189 -29.36 -8.56 2.72
CA VAL A 1189 -30.34 -9.16 1.82
C VAL A 1189 -29.94 -8.79 0.39
N GLY A 1190 -29.34 -9.75 -0.32
CA GLY A 1190 -29.11 -9.69 -1.77
C GLY A 1190 -27.80 -10.30 -2.27
N LEU A 1191 -27.90 -11.51 -2.82
CA LEU A 1191 -26.98 -12.16 -3.79
C LEU A 1191 -25.70 -12.86 -3.29
N GLU A 1192 -25.68 -13.45 -2.10
CA GLU A 1192 -24.81 -14.63 -1.84
C GLU A 1192 -25.66 -15.89 -2.11
N GLY A 1193 -25.67 -16.34 -3.38
CA GLY A 1193 -26.49 -17.49 -3.77
C GLY A 1193 -26.56 -17.80 -5.26
N ARG A 1194 -25.53 -17.45 -6.04
CA ARG A 1194 -25.16 -18.11 -7.29
C ARG A 1194 -23.64 -18.06 -7.38
N ARG A 1195 -23.00 -19.03 -6.71
CA ARG A 1195 -21.67 -19.47 -7.11
C ARG A 1195 -21.80 -20.31 -8.37
#